data_AF-A0A936FSA4-F1
#
_entry.id   AF-A0A936FSA4-F1
#
_cell.length_a   1.000
_cell.length_b   1.000
_cell.length_c   1.000
_cell.angle_alpha   90.00
_cell.angle_beta   90.00
_cell.angle_gamma   90.00
#
_symmetry.space_group_name_H-M   'P 1'
#
loop_
_entity.id
_entity.type
_entity.pdbx_description
1 polymer ?
#
loop_
_entity_poly.entity_id
_entity_poly.type
_entity_poly.pdbx_seq_one_letter_code
_entity_poly.pdbx_strand_id
1 'polypeptide(L)'
;MVQRIILGYALAAIGFSTIGMVVIRANANPPINMNNPDNPMSLLPYINREQYGERPLLRGPHFDAKPTGTDQEERLGRVGDHYEVTGRKIDYTFADEDKMLFPRIGHYEQGRPQQHRLWMDGRTGVPTMGDNLSFFFRYQLNWMYWRYFMWNFVGRQNGDQGYYPWDKTTGHWLSGVSSLDGSRLYNQEKLPPAMKNNQARNTYYFLPLIFGLLGIFFQFSKRRKDFVGLAALFIITGIGIIIYSNQPPNEPRERDYVLVGSFLTFCMWIGMGVLAVYQLLSEKLKLNGMIGAPIAGLLALSAPLIMGFQNFDDHSRSTHYASRDYASNFLNSVDKNAIIFTYGDNDTYPLWYAQEVEGIRTDVRVVNLSLIAVDWYINQMRRKVNESPAIKMTIPEDGYRGFKRDQVPVYSPGGSPREMNLKEAVKFIGENHPVSAGGGMSFESYLPTTNLYMDVDINKVKSLGIVGANDSIVSRINMVLGEKSSLLKDDLAVMDIVASNAFDRPIYWAVTCQSNKLLGLQDYLRLEGLALRLVPVKSTGDNSFGIIGSGSVDLQRTHDDFLNKFKWGGFDNHRTFVDRSYLPSVQSHKLVLARSVSDAIKKGEKKIAVDLLDKYFAAFPNENFPYDFNALFMIMSYLEADAYDKAKPQMQILAKETEDYLNFCQSLDQSDLKAGFEQDYMMSMRNKDELVRIAERAKDDAFAKELKDRFAKFGSTNMKN
;
A
#
# COMPACT_ATOMS: atom_id res chain seq x y z
N MET A 1 36.80 12.16 32.67
CA MET A 1 36.52 10.80 32.18
C MET A 1 35.23 10.25 32.77
N VAL A 2 35.13 10.14 34.10
CA VAL A 2 33.94 9.64 34.83
C VAL A 2 32.63 10.32 34.38
N GLN A 3 32.60 11.66 34.32
CA GLN A 3 31.41 12.39 33.85
C GLN A 3 30.96 11.96 32.44
N ARG A 4 31.89 11.71 31.51
CA ARG A 4 31.57 11.28 30.14
C ARG A 4 31.04 9.84 30.11
N ILE A 5 31.56 8.97 30.97
CA ILE A 5 31.09 7.58 31.12
C ILE A 5 29.69 7.56 31.72
N ILE A 6 29.45 8.32 32.79
CA ILE A 6 28.12 8.44 33.42
C ILE A 6 27.12 9.00 32.42
N LEU A 7 27.47 10.07 31.70
CA LEU A 7 26.61 10.64 30.68
C LEU A 7 26.32 9.63 29.56
N GLY A 8 27.34 8.90 29.09
CA GLY A 8 27.17 7.85 28.08
C GLY A 8 26.24 6.73 28.54
N TYR A 9 26.40 6.25 29.78
CA TYR A 9 25.55 5.23 30.37
C TYR A 9 24.11 5.72 30.57
N ALA A 10 23.93 6.95 31.08
CA ALA A 10 22.61 7.54 31.26
C ALA A 10 21.87 7.68 29.92
N LEU A 11 22.55 8.16 28.87
CA LEU A 11 21.97 8.25 27.53
C LEU A 11 21.63 6.88 26.95
N ALA A 12 22.49 5.86 27.15
CA ALA A 12 22.20 4.49 26.74
C ALA A 12 20.98 3.92 27.49
N ALA A 13 20.91 4.11 28.82
CA ALA A 13 19.79 3.66 29.63
C ALA A 13 18.47 4.33 29.22
N ILE A 14 18.48 5.65 28.97
CA ILE A 14 17.32 6.38 28.43
C ILE A 14 16.93 5.78 27.06
N GLY A 15 17.90 5.55 26.17
CA GLY A 15 17.66 4.91 24.88
C GLY A 15 16.98 3.54 24.99
N PHE A 16 17.54 2.63 25.80
CA PHE A 16 16.98 1.29 26.02
C PHE A 16 15.64 1.30 26.78
N SER A 17 15.38 2.31 27.62
CA SER A 17 14.10 2.43 28.35
C SER A 17 12.89 2.54 27.41
N THR A 18 13.10 3.03 26.18
CA THR A 18 12.05 3.14 25.17
C THR A 18 11.44 1.78 24.77
N ILE A 19 12.20 0.69 24.91
CA ILE A 19 11.70 -0.68 24.68
C ILE A 19 10.65 -1.07 25.72
N GLY A 20 10.73 -0.54 26.95
CA GLY A 20 9.77 -0.83 28.01
C GLY A 20 8.33 -0.45 27.65
N MET A 21 8.14 0.56 26.80
CA MET A 21 6.82 0.96 26.29
C MET A 21 6.11 -0.20 25.58
N VAL A 22 6.84 -1.03 24.83
CA VAL A 22 6.28 -2.17 24.09
C VAL A 22 5.62 -3.17 25.04
N VAL A 23 6.31 -3.53 26.12
CA VAL A 23 5.82 -4.50 27.12
C VAL A 23 4.65 -3.92 27.91
N ILE A 24 4.74 -2.66 28.32
CA ILE A 24 3.65 -1.98 29.04
C ILE A 24 2.38 -1.94 28.19
N ARG A 25 2.51 -1.55 26.91
CA ARG A 25 1.39 -1.53 25.96
C ARG A 25 0.82 -2.93 25.74
N ALA A 26 1.65 -3.95 25.59
CA ALA A 26 1.19 -5.32 25.36
C ALA A 26 0.40 -5.86 26.57
N ASN A 27 0.85 -5.58 27.79
CA ASN A 27 0.14 -5.98 29.01
C ASN A 27 -1.21 -5.26 29.20
N ALA A 28 -1.38 -4.05 28.65
CA ALA A 28 -2.69 -3.38 28.61
C ALA A 28 -3.68 -4.08 27.66
N ASN A 29 -3.22 -5.05 26.87
CA ASN A 29 -3.98 -5.85 25.91
C ASN A 29 -4.95 -5.02 25.04
N PRO A 30 -4.44 -4.01 24.31
CA PRO A 30 -5.25 -3.21 23.40
C PRO A 30 -5.88 -4.10 22.32
N PRO A 31 -6.96 -3.65 21.64
CA PRO A 31 -7.61 -4.40 20.55
C PRO A 31 -6.63 -4.90 19.48
N ILE A 32 -5.49 -4.23 19.33
CA ILE A 32 -4.41 -4.57 18.42
C ILE A 32 -3.13 -4.80 19.21
N ASN A 33 -2.77 -6.07 19.40
CA ASN A 33 -1.59 -6.43 20.18
C ASN A 33 -0.65 -7.35 19.37
N MET A 34 -0.05 -6.77 18.32
CA MET A 34 0.83 -7.46 17.37
C MET A 34 1.86 -8.35 18.08
N ASN A 35 1.81 -9.66 17.83
CA ASN A 35 2.66 -10.71 18.41
C ASN A 35 2.60 -10.84 19.95
N ASN A 36 1.73 -10.08 20.61
CA ASN A 36 1.56 -10.05 22.06
C ASN A 36 2.89 -10.09 22.87
N PRO A 37 3.80 -9.11 22.74
CA PRO A 37 5.10 -9.09 23.41
C PRO A 37 4.99 -8.69 24.89
N ASP A 38 4.11 -9.35 25.65
CA ASP A 38 3.77 -9.05 27.04
C ASP A 38 4.74 -9.69 28.06
N ASN A 39 5.59 -10.61 27.61
CA ASN A 39 6.56 -11.34 28.43
C ASN A 39 7.91 -11.55 27.71
N PRO A 40 8.99 -11.92 28.43
CA PRO A 40 10.32 -12.05 27.83
C PRO A 40 10.42 -13.01 26.64
N MET A 41 9.68 -14.12 26.65
CA MET A 41 9.73 -15.13 25.57
C MET A 41 9.10 -14.61 24.28
N SER A 42 8.06 -13.78 24.38
CA SER A 42 7.45 -13.10 23.24
C SER A 42 8.19 -11.82 22.80
N LEU A 43 8.88 -11.14 23.74
CA LEU A 43 9.57 -9.88 23.46
C LEU A 43 10.85 -10.08 22.63
N LEU A 44 11.62 -11.13 22.90
CA LEU A 44 12.88 -11.38 22.19
C LEU A 44 12.65 -11.59 20.67
N PRO A 45 11.75 -12.49 20.21
CA PRO A 45 11.41 -12.61 18.80
C PRO A 45 10.88 -11.32 18.18
N TYR A 46 10.14 -10.52 18.94
CA TYR A 46 9.60 -9.24 18.50
C TYR A 46 10.72 -8.22 18.22
N ILE A 47 11.68 -8.05 19.14
CA ILE A 47 12.83 -7.14 18.99
C ILE A 47 13.74 -7.61 17.85
N ASN A 48 13.98 -8.92 17.75
CA ASN A 48 14.77 -9.53 16.68
C ASN A 48 14.06 -9.52 15.32
N ARG A 49 12.77 -9.15 15.29
CA ARG A 49 11.96 -9.08 14.07
C ARG A 49 11.92 -10.42 13.32
N GLU A 50 11.90 -11.53 14.05
CA GLU A 50 12.00 -12.90 13.50
C GLU A 50 10.91 -13.19 12.44
N GLN A 51 9.74 -12.56 12.56
CA GLN A 51 8.63 -12.68 11.61
C GLN A 51 8.96 -12.26 10.16
N TYR A 52 10.05 -11.51 9.94
CA TYR A 52 10.46 -11.05 8.61
C TYR A 52 11.61 -11.88 8.01
N GLY A 53 12.01 -12.97 8.67
CA GLY A 53 13.14 -13.80 8.28
C GLY A 53 14.50 -13.15 8.56
N GLU A 54 15.56 -13.88 8.23
CA GLU A 54 16.94 -13.41 8.45
C GLU A 54 17.50 -12.62 7.27
N ARG A 55 18.30 -11.60 7.57
CA ARG A 55 19.08 -10.84 6.58
C ARG A 55 20.57 -11.00 6.87
N PRO A 56 21.26 -11.94 6.22
CA PRO A 56 22.68 -12.15 6.49
C PRO A 56 23.48 -10.91 6.11
N LEU A 57 24.33 -10.44 7.02
CA LEU A 57 25.17 -9.25 6.78
C LEU A 57 26.62 -9.60 6.42
N LEU A 58 27.16 -10.64 7.07
CA LEU A 58 28.56 -11.05 6.90
C LEU A 58 28.70 -12.17 5.87
N ARG A 59 27.90 -13.24 5.97
CA ARG A 59 27.93 -14.38 5.03
C ARG A 59 26.52 -14.96 4.87
N GLY A 60 26.11 -15.25 3.64
CA GLY A 60 24.78 -15.77 3.35
C GLY A 60 24.57 -16.08 1.87
N PRO A 61 23.46 -16.72 1.49
CA PRO A 61 23.21 -17.20 0.13
C PRO A 61 23.05 -16.05 -0.87
N HIS A 62 23.32 -16.32 -2.16
CA HIS A 62 22.80 -15.52 -3.27
C HIS A 62 21.36 -15.90 -3.64
N PHE A 63 20.66 -15.07 -4.40
CA PHE A 63 19.24 -15.30 -4.70
C PHE A 63 18.95 -16.59 -5.49
N ASP A 64 19.92 -17.09 -6.27
CA ASP A 64 19.76 -18.32 -7.08
C ASP A 64 20.06 -19.60 -6.28
N ALA A 65 20.41 -19.47 -5.00
CA ALA A 65 20.78 -20.58 -4.13
C ALA A 65 19.55 -21.40 -3.77
N LYS A 66 19.71 -22.72 -3.67
CA LYS A 66 18.62 -23.62 -3.29
C LYS A 66 18.80 -24.06 -1.83
N PRO A 67 17.73 -24.01 -1.01
CA PRO A 67 17.79 -24.59 0.32
C PRO A 67 18.18 -26.07 0.24
N THR A 68 19.17 -26.47 1.03
CA THR A 68 19.60 -27.87 1.20
C THR A 68 18.90 -28.56 2.36
N GLY A 69 18.25 -27.78 3.22
CA GLY A 69 17.57 -28.23 4.43
C GLY A 69 16.93 -27.08 5.19
N THR A 70 16.38 -27.39 6.36
CA THR A 70 15.80 -26.42 7.29
C THR A 70 16.26 -26.72 8.70
N ASP A 71 16.75 -25.71 9.40
CA ASP A 71 16.95 -25.76 10.85
C ASP A 71 15.64 -25.31 11.53
N GLN A 72 15.23 -26.04 12.57
CA GLN A 72 14.07 -25.71 13.38
C GLN A 72 14.47 -25.47 14.82
N GLU A 73 14.09 -24.32 15.36
CA GLU A 73 14.33 -23.97 16.75
C GLU A 73 12.99 -23.74 17.46
N GLU A 74 12.70 -24.48 18.52
CA GLU A 74 11.46 -24.32 19.28
C GLU A 74 11.40 -22.96 19.99
N ARG A 75 10.17 -22.43 20.12
CA ARG A 75 9.87 -21.19 20.86
C ARG A 75 8.88 -21.54 21.96
N LEU A 76 9.26 -21.22 23.19
CA LEU A 76 8.39 -21.36 24.35
C LEU A 76 7.43 -20.17 24.41
N GLY A 77 6.16 -20.46 24.69
CA GLY A 77 5.14 -19.46 25.00
C GLY A 77 4.49 -19.77 26.34
N ARG A 78 3.92 -18.73 26.95
CA ARG A 78 3.19 -18.87 28.22
C ARG A 78 1.76 -19.36 27.94
N VAL A 79 1.36 -20.45 28.58
CA VAL A 79 0.00 -21.00 28.52
C VAL A 79 -0.53 -21.14 29.94
N GLY A 80 -1.45 -20.24 30.30
CA GLY A 80 -1.91 -20.10 31.68
C GLY A 80 -0.75 -19.76 32.63
N ASP A 81 -0.40 -20.72 33.48
CA ASP A 81 0.61 -20.62 34.54
C ASP A 81 1.94 -21.33 34.23
N HIS A 82 2.07 -21.99 33.07
CA HIS A 82 3.29 -22.69 32.67
C HIS A 82 3.75 -22.29 31.25
N TYR A 83 4.91 -22.81 30.84
CA TYR A 83 5.48 -22.60 29.50
C TYR A 83 5.43 -23.90 28.71
N GLU A 84 4.98 -23.84 27.47
CA GLU A 84 5.01 -24.94 26.51
C GLU A 84 5.53 -24.46 25.15
N VAL A 85 5.85 -25.38 24.25
CA VAL A 85 6.28 -25.03 22.88
C VAL A 85 5.06 -24.52 22.12
N THR A 86 5.01 -23.22 21.87
CA THR A 86 3.93 -22.56 21.11
C THR A 86 4.40 -22.07 19.74
N GLY A 87 5.70 -22.11 19.48
CA GLY A 87 6.31 -21.59 18.26
C GLY A 87 7.57 -22.39 17.87
N ARG A 88 8.06 -22.13 16.67
CA ARG A 88 9.22 -22.72 16.00
C ARG A 88 9.71 -21.69 15.00
N LYS A 89 10.98 -21.35 15.07
CA LYS A 89 11.67 -20.61 14.02
C LYS A 89 12.18 -21.62 13.01
N ILE A 90 11.93 -21.37 11.73
CA ILE A 90 12.42 -22.20 10.64
C ILE A 90 13.39 -21.36 9.83
N ASP A 91 14.64 -21.80 9.74
CA ASP A 91 15.68 -21.16 8.95
C ASP A 91 16.12 -22.12 7.84
N TYR A 92 16.29 -21.60 6.61
CA TYR A 92 16.79 -22.41 5.50
C TYR A 92 18.30 -22.54 5.55
N THR A 93 18.80 -23.76 5.41
CA THR A 93 20.24 -24.02 5.24
C THR A 93 20.59 -24.06 3.76
N PHE A 94 21.78 -23.58 3.42
CA PHE A 94 22.28 -23.52 2.04
C PHE A 94 23.67 -24.13 1.95
N ALA A 95 24.03 -24.64 0.77
CA ALA A 95 25.37 -25.12 0.47
C ALA A 95 26.41 -24.01 0.66
N ASP A 96 27.63 -24.36 1.11
CA ASP A 96 28.66 -23.35 1.40
C ASP A 96 29.19 -22.65 0.13
N GLU A 97 29.10 -23.31 -1.03
CA GLU A 97 29.45 -22.76 -2.35
C GLU A 97 28.47 -21.69 -2.83
N ASP A 98 27.20 -21.77 -2.39
CA ASP A 98 26.16 -20.79 -2.71
C ASP A 98 26.19 -19.55 -1.78
N LYS A 99 27.06 -19.56 -0.75
CA LYS A 99 27.19 -18.46 0.21
C LYS A 99 28.27 -17.47 -0.21
N MET A 100 27.92 -16.19 -0.15
CA MET A 100 28.80 -15.07 -0.44
C MET A 100 29.22 -14.34 0.83
N LEU A 101 30.42 -13.77 0.83
CA LEU A 101 30.81 -12.75 1.81
C LEU A 101 30.06 -11.45 1.50
N PHE A 102 29.58 -10.76 2.53
CA PHE A 102 28.84 -9.51 2.42
C PHE A 102 27.68 -9.60 1.42
N PRO A 103 26.69 -10.50 1.62
CA PRO A 103 25.64 -10.74 0.64
C PRO A 103 24.68 -9.55 0.55
N ARG A 104 24.46 -9.06 -0.67
CA ARG A 104 23.58 -7.93 -1.05
C ARG A 104 22.54 -8.40 -2.07
N ILE A 105 22.93 -9.40 -2.88
CA ILE A 105 22.11 -10.04 -3.89
C ILE A 105 21.49 -11.37 -3.40
N GLY A 106 21.15 -11.44 -2.10
CA GLY A 106 20.74 -12.67 -1.42
C GLY A 106 19.23 -12.89 -1.28
N HIS A 107 18.40 -11.99 -1.81
CA HIS A 107 16.94 -12.06 -1.63
C HIS A 107 16.32 -13.05 -2.63
N TYR A 108 15.98 -14.25 -2.15
CA TYR A 108 15.46 -15.37 -2.94
C TYR A 108 13.94 -15.54 -2.86
N GLU A 109 13.24 -14.67 -2.12
CA GLU A 109 11.78 -14.74 -1.98
C GLU A 109 11.07 -14.45 -3.31
N GLN A 110 9.79 -14.85 -3.42
CA GLN A 110 9.04 -14.83 -4.67
C GLN A 110 9.14 -13.50 -5.43
N GLY A 111 9.61 -13.58 -6.68
CA GLY A 111 9.80 -12.44 -7.58
C GLY A 111 11.11 -11.67 -7.42
N ARG A 112 11.82 -11.79 -6.27
CA ARG A 112 13.09 -11.09 -6.01
C ARG A 112 14.25 -11.53 -6.90
N PRO A 113 14.41 -12.82 -7.25
CA PRO A 113 15.42 -13.26 -8.22
C PRO A 113 15.35 -12.51 -9.56
N GLN A 114 14.15 -12.35 -10.13
CA GLN A 114 13.99 -11.63 -11.40
C GLN A 114 14.37 -10.15 -11.26
N GLN A 115 14.03 -9.53 -10.12
CA GLN A 115 14.41 -8.15 -9.83
C GLN A 115 15.92 -7.97 -9.73
N HIS A 116 16.62 -8.88 -9.06
CA HIS A 116 18.08 -8.88 -9.03
C HIS A 116 18.68 -9.03 -10.43
N ARG A 117 18.12 -9.91 -11.27
CA ARG A 117 18.57 -10.07 -12.66
C ARG A 117 18.45 -8.78 -13.48
N LEU A 118 17.43 -7.95 -13.25
CA LEU A 118 17.33 -6.62 -13.88
C LEU A 118 18.51 -5.71 -13.50
N TRP A 119 18.93 -5.74 -12.22
CA TRP A 119 20.11 -5.00 -11.75
C TRP A 119 21.45 -5.60 -12.19
N MET A 120 21.42 -6.82 -12.74
CA MET A 120 22.56 -7.47 -13.41
C MET A 120 22.54 -7.29 -14.93
N ASP A 121 21.76 -6.33 -15.43
CA ASP A 121 21.58 -6.03 -16.85
C ASP A 121 20.98 -7.24 -17.61
N GLY A 122 20.07 -7.97 -16.96
CA GLY A 122 19.34 -9.11 -17.52
C GLY A 122 20.12 -10.43 -17.55
N ARG A 123 21.36 -10.46 -17.04
CA ARG A 123 22.20 -11.67 -17.07
C ARG A 123 21.57 -12.85 -16.32
N THR A 124 21.63 -14.01 -16.97
CA THR A 124 21.19 -15.30 -16.42
C THR A 124 22.36 -16.07 -15.81
N GLY A 125 22.07 -17.05 -14.95
CA GLY A 125 23.07 -17.83 -14.22
C GLY A 125 23.32 -17.38 -12.78
N VAL A 126 24.28 -18.05 -12.15
CA VAL A 126 24.68 -17.87 -10.74
C VAL A 126 25.35 -16.50 -10.54
N PRO A 127 24.90 -15.69 -9.56
CA PRO A 127 25.50 -14.38 -9.28
C PRO A 127 26.96 -14.48 -8.82
N THR A 128 27.81 -13.64 -9.38
CA THR A 128 29.21 -13.51 -8.96
C THR A 128 29.38 -12.45 -7.85
N MET A 129 30.52 -12.45 -7.16
CA MET A 129 30.84 -11.38 -6.20
C MET A 129 30.87 -9.98 -6.85
N GLY A 130 31.21 -9.90 -8.14
CA GLY A 130 31.13 -8.66 -8.91
C GLY A 130 29.69 -8.17 -9.05
N ASP A 131 28.73 -9.07 -9.27
CA ASP A 131 27.30 -8.75 -9.35
C ASP A 131 26.77 -8.28 -7.99
N ASN A 132 27.21 -8.94 -6.92
CA ASN A 132 26.88 -8.59 -5.54
C ASN A 132 27.34 -7.17 -5.17
N LEU A 133 28.59 -6.82 -5.49
CA LEU A 133 29.12 -5.47 -5.25
C LEU A 133 28.52 -4.43 -6.20
N SER A 134 28.28 -4.80 -7.47
CA SER A 134 27.58 -3.93 -8.43
C SER A 134 26.19 -3.55 -7.92
N PHE A 135 25.44 -4.52 -7.39
CA PHE A 135 24.15 -4.28 -6.76
C PHE A 135 24.25 -3.32 -5.56
N PHE A 136 25.25 -3.51 -4.69
CA PHE A 136 25.50 -2.59 -3.57
C PHE A 136 25.72 -1.15 -4.03
N PHE A 137 26.60 -0.91 -4.99
CA PHE A 137 26.91 0.45 -5.43
C PHE A 137 25.78 1.07 -6.27
N ARG A 138 25.22 0.33 -7.23
CA ARG A 138 24.18 0.83 -8.15
C ARG A 138 22.82 0.98 -7.48
N TYR A 139 22.36 -0.03 -6.74
CA TYR A 139 21.06 0.01 -6.08
C TYR A 139 21.16 0.60 -4.68
N GLN A 140 21.87 -0.06 -3.76
CA GLN A 140 21.80 0.28 -2.35
C GLN A 140 22.41 1.66 -2.03
N LEU A 141 23.57 2.01 -2.61
CA LEU A 141 24.18 3.32 -2.38
C LEU A 141 23.63 4.38 -3.33
N ASN A 142 23.63 4.16 -4.64
CA ASN A 142 23.23 5.21 -5.57
C ASN A 142 21.70 5.43 -5.57
N TRP A 143 20.92 4.39 -5.87
CA TRP A 143 19.46 4.52 -5.96
C TRP A 143 18.76 4.67 -4.60
N MET A 144 19.21 3.97 -3.57
CA MET A 144 18.53 3.99 -2.25
C MET A 144 19.10 4.99 -1.26
N TYR A 145 20.29 5.55 -1.47
CA TYR A 145 20.83 6.58 -0.57
C TYR A 145 21.03 7.91 -1.29
N TRP A 146 21.90 7.97 -2.29
CA TRP A 146 22.26 9.23 -2.94
C TRP A 146 21.08 9.89 -3.66
N ARG A 147 20.17 9.12 -4.25
CA ARG A 147 18.92 9.64 -4.83
C ARG A 147 18.08 10.38 -3.79
N TYR A 148 17.81 9.78 -2.63
CA TYR A 148 17.04 10.43 -1.56
C TYR A 148 17.79 11.61 -0.93
N PHE A 149 19.10 11.50 -0.82
CA PHE A 149 19.93 12.63 -0.40
C PHE A 149 19.76 13.82 -1.36
N MET A 150 19.78 13.56 -2.68
CA MET A 150 19.52 14.59 -3.69
C MET A 150 18.07 15.09 -3.68
N TRP A 151 17.07 14.25 -3.39
CA TRP A 151 15.68 14.70 -3.17
C TRP A 151 15.59 15.78 -2.11
N ASN A 152 16.30 15.59 -1.00
CA ASN A 152 16.25 16.48 0.15
C ASN A 152 17.07 17.76 -0.04
N PHE A 153 18.14 17.73 -0.85
CA PHE A 153 19.09 18.86 -0.95
C PHE A 153 19.26 19.49 -2.34
N VAL A 154 18.59 18.93 -3.36
CA VAL A 154 18.56 19.47 -4.74
C VAL A 154 17.13 19.64 -5.25
N GLY A 155 16.24 18.68 -4.95
CA GLY A 155 14.83 18.72 -5.31
C GLY A 155 14.34 17.39 -5.87
N ARG A 156 13.04 17.27 -6.13
CA ARG A 156 12.33 16.03 -6.47
C ARG A 156 11.45 16.23 -7.70
N GLN A 157 11.43 15.26 -8.62
CA GLN A 157 10.67 15.40 -9.86
C GLN A 157 9.14 15.23 -9.67
N ASN A 158 8.72 14.33 -8.79
CA ASN A 158 7.34 14.04 -8.43
C ASN A 158 7.31 13.19 -7.14
N GLY A 159 6.11 13.01 -6.58
CA GLY A 159 5.90 12.19 -5.38
C GLY A 159 5.71 10.70 -5.64
N ASP A 160 5.88 10.25 -6.88
CA ASP A 160 5.69 8.84 -7.24
C ASP A 160 6.91 7.99 -6.89
N GLN A 161 6.62 6.79 -6.39
CA GLN A 161 7.67 5.81 -6.10
C GLN A 161 8.39 5.39 -7.38
N GLY A 162 9.70 5.57 -7.40
CA GLY A 162 10.57 5.02 -8.42
C GLY A 162 11.23 3.72 -8.01
N TYR A 163 11.10 2.73 -8.88
CA TYR A 163 11.69 1.41 -8.68
C TYR A 163 13.08 1.28 -9.30
N TYR A 164 13.33 2.00 -10.41
CA TYR A 164 14.53 1.84 -11.20
C TYR A 164 15.06 3.16 -11.77
N PRO A 165 16.39 3.32 -11.92
CA PRO A 165 17.00 4.50 -12.52
C PRO A 165 16.79 4.62 -14.03
N TRP A 166 16.46 3.54 -14.73
CA TRP A 166 16.19 3.56 -16.17
C TRP A 166 14.74 3.95 -16.50
N ASP A 167 13.82 3.86 -15.54
CA ASP A 167 12.50 4.48 -15.64
C ASP A 167 12.65 5.96 -15.25
N LYS A 168 12.55 6.86 -16.22
CA LYS A 168 12.70 8.29 -15.98
C LYS A 168 11.42 8.94 -15.43
N THR A 169 10.27 8.27 -15.51
CA THR A 169 8.97 8.85 -15.18
C THR A 169 8.77 9.06 -13.68
N THR A 170 9.43 8.27 -12.83
CA THR A 170 9.23 8.29 -11.37
C THR A 170 10.55 8.22 -10.61
N GLY A 171 10.57 8.73 -9.38
CA GLY A 171 11.69 8.46 -8.46
C GLY A 171 12.94 9.32 -8.58
N HIS A 172 13.11 10.21 -9.58
CA HIS A 172 14.36 10.96 -9.72
C HIS A 172 14.37 12.30 -8.97
N TRP A 173 15.56 12.76 -8.62
CA TRP A 173 15.76 14.13 -8.15
C TRP A 173 15.61 15.11 -9.32
N LEU A 174 15.46 16.40 -9.02
CA LEU A 174 15.27 17.45 -10.00
C LEU A 174 15.82 18.78 -9.45
N SER A 175 16.62 19.49 -10.22
CA SER A 175 17.30 20.70 -9.72
C SER A 175 16.55 22.00 -9.90
N GLY A 176 15.76 22.13 -10.97
CA GLY A 176 15.21 23.40 -11.46
C GLY A 176 16.07 24.06 -12.55
N VAL A 177 17.22 23.48 -12.89
CA VAL A 177 18.08 23.96 -13.98
C VAL A 177 17.73 23.20 -15.26
N SER A 178 16.90 23.79 -16.13
CA SER A 178 16.29 23.10 -17.28
C SER A 178 17.28 22.38 -18.20
N SER A 179 18.48 22.93 -18.42
CA SER A 179 19.50 22.28 -19.27
C SER A 179 20.08 21.01 -18.63
N LEU A 180 20.30 21.03 -17.30
CA LEU A 180 20.80 19.88 -16.56
C LEU A 180 19.71 18.82 -16.39
N ASP A 181 18.51 19.25 -16.02
CA ASP A 181 17.39 18.34 -15.81
C ASP A 181 16.93 17.72 -17.14
N GLY A 182 16.88 18.49 -18.23
CA GLY A 182 16.52 18.01 -19.56
C GLY A 182 17.48 16.97 -20.13
N SER A 183 18.78 17.12 -19.88
CA SER A 183 19.80 16.16 -20.36
C SER A 183 19.83 14.85 -19.56
N ARG A 184 19.44 14.87 -18.29
CA ARG A 184 19.39 13.67 -17.43
C ARG A 184 18.05 12.94 -17.53
N LEU A 185 16.96 13.71 -17.54
CA LEU A 185 15.59 13.20 -17.58
C LEU A 185 15.09 13.29 -19.01
N TYR A 186 14.23 14.27 -19.28
CA TYR A 186 13.51 14.49 -20.53
C TYR A 186 13.10 15.96 -20.61
N ASN A 187 12.49 16.36 -21.73
CA ASN A 187 12.09 17.74 -21.99
C ASN A 187 11.24 18.35 -20.85
N GLN A 188 11.83 19.31 -20.13
CA GLN A 188 11.18 19.99 -19.00
C GLN A 188 10.35 21.21 -19.42
N GLU A 189 10.50 21.71 -20.65
CA GLU A 189 9.84 22.94 -21.13
C GLU A 189 8.42 22.68 -21.62
N LYS A 190 8.15 21.47 -22.11
CA LYS A 190 6.87 21.05 -22.69
C LYS A 190 6.04 20.16 -21.77
N LEU A 191 6.30 20.19 -20.47
CA LEU A 191 5.54 19.40 -19.50
C LEU A 191 4.04 19.75 -19.52
N PRO A 192 3.14 18.76 -19.49
CA PRO A 192 1.71 19.00 -19.32
C PRO A 192 1.44 19.70 -17.98
N PRO A 193 0.36 20.51 -17.88
CA PRO A 193 0.02 21.20 -16.63
C PRO A 193 -0.08 20.28 -15.41
N ALA A 194 -0.64 19.08 -15.55
CA ALA A 194 -0.74 18.09 -14.48
C ALA A 194 0.62 17.65 -13.93
N MET A 195 1.64 17.51 -14.78
CA MET A 195 3.00 17.14 -14.35
C MET A 195 3.77 18.36 -13.83
N LYS A 196 3.64 19.51 -14.51
CA LYS A 196 4.37 20.74 -14.17
C LYS A 196 3.95 21.30 -12.83
N ASN A 197 2.65 21.23 -12.53
CA ASN A 197 2.04 21.78 -11.32
C ASN A 197 1.75 20.72 -10.27
N ASN A 198 2.33 19.52 -10.41
CA ASN A 198 2.29 18.49 -9.38
C ASN A 198 2.96 19.06 -8.12
N GLN A 199 2.21 19.08 -7.01
CA GLN A 199 2.64 19.67 -5.75
C GLN A 199 3.91 19.03 -5.19
N ALA A 200 4.18 17.75 -5.51
CA ALA A 200 5.39 17.06 -5.06
C ALA A 200 6.64 17.29 -5.94
N ARG A 201 6.53 18.16 -6.96
CA ARG A 201 7.61 18.56 -7.84
C ARG A 201 8.36 19.77 -7.26
N ASN A 202 9.51 19.51 -6.65
CA ASN A 202 10.24 20.48 -5.83
C ASN A 202 11.61 20.78 -6.45
N THR A 203 12.04 22.05 -6.46
CA THR A 203 13.33 22.48 -7.05
C THR A 203 14.08 23.44 -6.14
N TYR A 204 15.32 23.10 -5.76
CA TYR A 204 16.13 23.90 -4.81
C TYR A 204 17.39 24.51 -5.44
N TYR A 205 17.61 24.31 -6.75
CA TYR A 205 18.74 24.88 -7.50
C TYR A 205 20.11 24.59 -6.86
N PHE A 206 20.25 23.42 -6.23
CA PHE A 206 21.43 22.99 -5.47
C PHE A 206 21.80 23.87 -4.25
N LEU A 207 21.02 24.88 -3.89
CA LEU A 207 21.36 25.80 -2.81
C LEU A 207 21.62 25.08 -1.48
N PRO A 208 20.73 24.18 -1.00
CA PRO A 208 20.98 23.45 0.25
C PRO A 208 22.24 22.58 0.18
N LEU A 209 22.43 21.86 -0.93
CA LEU A 209 23.62 21.03 -1.15
C LEU A 209 24.91 21.85 -1.09
N ILE A 210 24.96 22.99 -1.80
CA ILE A 210 26.14 23.86 -1.86
C ILE A 210 26.50 24.40 -0.47
N PHE A 211 25.52 24.90 0.29
CA PHE A 211 25.79 25.39 1.66
C PHE A 211 26.22 24.27 2.60
N GLY A 212 25.65 23.07 2.48
CA GLY A 212 26.08 21.92 3.26
C GLY A 212 27.53 21.52 2.96
N LEU A 213 27.93 21.51 1.68
CA LEU A 213 29.33 21.26 1.30
C LEU A 213 30.26 22.34 1.84
N LEU A 214 29.89 23.63 1.75
CA LEU A 214 30.67 24.72 2.33
C LEU A 214 30.85 24.54 3.85
N GLY A 215 29.79 24.14 4.56
CA GLY A 215 29.85 23.86 5.99
C GLY A 215 30.71 22.66 6.36
N ILE A 216 30.70 21.59 5.55
CA ILE A 216 31.61 20.44 5.69
C ILE A 216 33.06 20.91 5.62
N PHE A 217 33.43 21.63 4.57
CA PHE A 217 34.81 22.10 4.38
C PHE A 217 35.22 23.08 5.48
N PHE A 218 34.31 23.97 5.90
CA PHE A 218 34.55 24.87 7.01
C PHE A 218 34.81 24.12 8.31
N GLN A 219 33.92 23.21 8.72
CA GLN A 219 34.10 22.44 9.96
C GLN A 219 35.35 21.57 9.92
N PHE A 220 35.63 20.92 8.78
CA PHE A 220 36.84 20.11 8.60
C PHE A 220 38.11 20.97 8.75
N SER A 221 38.11 22.19 8.22
CA SER A 221 39.27 23.08 8.33
C SER A 221 39.48 23.64 9.74
N LYS A 222 38.40 23.96 10.47
CA LYS A 222 38.47 24.64 11.78
C LYS A 222 38.41 23.70 13.00
N ARG A 223 37.66 22.60 12.91
CA ARG A 223 37.31 21.71 14.05
C ARG A 223 37.29 20.23 13.66
N ARG A 224 38.45 19.70 13.25
CA ARG A 224 38.60 18.30 12.78
C ARG A 224 38.04 17.22 13.71
N LYS A 225 38.27 17.33 15.02
CA LYS A 225 37.80 16.31 15.99
C LYS A 225 36.28 16.24 16.05
N ASP A 226 35.63 17.40 16.02
CA ASP A 226 34.16 17.48 16.05
C ASP A 226 33.57 17.08 14.69
N PHE A 227 34.25 17.44 13.60
CA PHE A 227 33.90 16.96 12.26
C PHE A 227 33.89 15.43 12.19
N VAL A 228 34.90 14.74 12.73
CA VAL A 228 34.93 13.28 12.73
C VAL A 228 33.72 12.69 13.47
N GLY A 229 33.33 13.28 14.61
CA GLY A 229 32.13 12.84 15.34
C GLY A 229 30.85 13.00 14.53
N LEU A 230 30.68 14.17 13.89
CA LEU A 230 29.50 14.46 13.08
C LEU A 230 29.47 13.65 11.76
N ALA A 231 30.63 13.45 11.13
CA ALA A 231 30.79 12.61 9.95
C ALA A 231 30.50 11.13 10.27
N ALA A 232 30.93 10.63 11.42
CA ALA A 232 30.58 9.29 11.87
C ALA A 232 29.07 9.15 12.05
N LEU A 233 28.39 10.14 12.64
CA LEU A 233 26.94 10.16 12.75
C LEU A 233 26.27 10.13 11.38
N PHE A 234 26.72 10.97 10.44
CA PHE A 234 26.22 11.02 9.06
C PHE A 234 26.36 9.67 8.34
N ILE A 235 27.53 9.03 8.46
CA ILE A 235 27.82 7.76 7.81
C ILE A 235 26.99 6.64 8.45
N ILE A 236 26.96 6.54 9.78
CA ILE A 236 26.25 5.46 10.49
C ILE A 236 24.75 5.56 10.24
N THR A 237 24.17 6.76 10.36
CA THR A 237 22.73 6.98 10.14
C THR A 237 22.32 7.10 8.68
N GLY A 238 23.27 6.99 7.75
CA GLY A 238 23.02 6.97 6.32
C GLY A 238 23.44 5.64 5.71
N ILE A 239 24.68 5.58 5.21
CA ILE A 239 25.26 4.39 4.58
C ILE A 239 25.25 3.17 5.52
N GLY A 240 25.49 3.36 6.82
CA GLY A 240 25.45 2.28 7.81
C GLY A 240 24.07 1.62 7.90
N ILE A 241 22.99 2.42 7.89
CA ILE A 241 21.62 1.91 7.84
C ILE A 241 21.33 1.16 6.55
N ILE A 242 21.84 1.62 5.40
CA ILE A 242 21.69 0.90 4.11
C ILE A 242 22.37 -0.48 4.18
N ILE A 243 23.59 -0.54 4.72
CA ILE A 243 24.31 -1.81 4.90
C ILE A 243 23.56 -2.74 5.86
N TYR A 244 23.10 -2.21 6.99
CA TYR A 244 22.39 -2.97 8.03
C TYR A 244 21.03 -3.47 7.55
N SER A 245 20.25 -2.63 6.88
CA SER A 245 18.93 -3.00 6.38
C SER A 245 19.01 -3.95 5.20
N ASN A 246 20.13 -3.97 4.47
CA ASN A 246 20.36 -4.80 3.30
C ASN A 246 19.14 -4.82 2.37
N GLN A 247 18.71 -3.65 1.90
CA GLN A 247 17.43 -3.49 1.23
C GLN A 247 17.34 -4.37 -0.05
N PRO A 248 16.26 -5.15 -0.23
CA PRO A 248 15.99 -5.88 -1.48
C PRO A 248 15.63 -4.93 -2.63
N PRO A 249 15.84 -5.34 -3.90
CA PRO A 249 15.39 -4.55 -5.04
C PRO A 249 13.88 -4.45 -5.06
N ASN A 250 13.32 -3.29 -5.39
CA ASN A 250 11.86 -3.05 -5.46
C ASN A 250 11.17 -3.14 -4.07
N GLU A 251 11.45 -2.17 -3.21
CA GLU A 251 10.73 -1.98 -1.94
C GLU A 251 9.25 -1.59 -2.20
N PRO A 252 8.30 -1.88 -1.30
CA PRO A 252 6.87 -1.63 -1.54
C PRO A 252 6.46 -0.15 -1.46
N ARG A 253 7.37 0.73 -1.02
CA ARG A 253 7.21 2.19 -0.94
C ARG A 253 8.57 2.86 -0.80
N GLU A 254 8.62 4.17 -1.01
CA GLU A 254 9.83 4.96 -0.75
C GLU A 254 10.22 4.89 0.76
N ARG A 255 11.52 4.89 1.04
CA ARG A 255 12.12 4.66 2.38
C ARG A 255 13.12 5.74 2.81
N ASP A 256 13.00 6.94 2.27
CA ASP A 256 13.80 8.11 2.65
C ASP A 256 13.72 8.41 4.17
N TYR A 257 12.58 8.15 4.81
CA TYR A 257 12.37 8.34 6.24
C TYR A 257 13.34 7.54 7.12
N VAL A 258 13.89 6.41 6.63
CA VAL A 258 14.87 5.61 7.39
C VAL A 258 16.24 6.32 7.47
N LEU A 259 16.50 7.27 6.56
CA LEU A 259 17.77 7.99 6.43
C LEU A 259 17.73 9.40 7.04
N VAL A 260 16.63 9.78 7.69
CA VAL A 260 16.43 11.12 8.27
C VAL A 260 17.57 11.51 9.22
N GLY A 261 18.16 10.55 9.94
CA GLY A 261 19.32 10.82 10.79
C GLY A 261 20.50 11.44 10.04
N SER A 262 20.83 10.95 8.83
CA SER A 262 21.92 11.52 8.04
C SER A 262 21.52 12.86 7.42
N PHE A 263 20.26 13.02 7.03
CA PHE A 263 19.75 14.28 6.48
C PHE A 263 19.78 15.40 7.52
N LEU A 264 19.32 15.12 8.74
CA LEU A 264 19.40 16.07 9.87
C LEU A 264 20.86 16.44 10.17
N THR A 265 21.77 15.47 10.10
CA THR A 265 23.20 15.72 10.26
C THR A 265 23.73 16.65 9.16
N PHE A 266 23.33 16.45 7.91
CA PHE A 266 23.72 17.33 6.81
C PHE A 266 23.15 18.75 6.94
N CYS A 267 21.94 18.91 7.46
CA CYS A 267 21.36 20.22 7.78
C CYS A 267 22.20 21.02 8.79
N MET A 268 22.90 20.34 9.72
CA MET A 268 23.84 21.03 10.61
C MET A 268 25.01 21.65 9.84
N TRP A 269 25.50 20.97 8.78
CA TRP A 269 26.50 21.54 7.88
C TRP A 269 25.93 22.67 7.03
N ILE A 270 24.68 22.60 6.57
CA ILE A 270 24.03 23.74 5.90
C ILE A 270 24.09 24.98 6.80
N GLY A 271 23.77 24.84 8.09
CA GLY A 271 23.90 25.92 9.08
C GLY A 271 25.34 26.42 9.24
N MET A 272 26.32 25.52 9.28
CA MET A 272 27.75 25.91 9.29
C MET A 272 28.20 26.59 7.98
N GLY A 273 27.46 26.42 6.88
CA GLY A 273 27.64 27.16 5.64
C GLY A 273 27.58 28.68 5.82
N VAL A 274 26.79 29.18 6.78
CA VAL A 274 26.77 30.61 7.16
C VAL A 274 28.17 31.09 7.54
N LEU A 275 28.85 30.31 8.39
CA LEU A 275 30.19 30.66 8.88
C LEU A 275 31.22 30.59 7.75
N ALA A 276 31.08 29.61 6.86
CA ALA A 276 31.92 29.47 5.68
C ALA A 276 31.79 30.68 4.73
N VAL A 277 30.56 31.09 4.43
CA VAL A 277 30.29 32.27 3.58
C VAL A 277 30.77 33.53 4.25
N TYR A 278 30.48 33.72 5.55
CA TYR A 278 30.98 34.87 6.31
C TYR A 278 32.50 34.97 6.22
N GLN A 279 33.22 33.87 6.45
CA GLN A 279 34.68 33.83 6.35
C GLN A 279 35.16 34.22 4.95
N LEU A 280 34.52 33.73 3.89
CA LEU A 280 34.85 34.13 2.52
C LEU A 280 34.62 35.63 2.29
N LEU A 281 33.49 36.17 2.74
CA LEU A 281 33.17 37.60 2.61
C LEU A 281 34.16 38.48 3.39
N SER A 282 34.49 38.10 4.62
CA SER A 282 35.37 38.89 5.49
C SER A 282 36.84 38.77 5.11
N GLU A 283 37.33 37.57 4.78
CA GLU A 283 38.76 37.33 4.54
C GLU A 283 39.16 37.52 3.08
N LYS A 284 38.33 37.08 2.12
CA LYS A 284 38.65 37.16 0.68
C LYS A 284 38.15 38.46 0.06
N LEU A 285 36.93 38.86 0.36
CA LEU A 285 36.33 40.09 -0.17
C LEU A 285 36.56 41.30 0.75
N LYS A 286 37.20 41.10 1.92
CA LYS A 286 37.55 42.16 2.88
C LYS A 286 36.36 43.03 3.31
N LEU A 287 35.15 42.45 3.31
CA LEU A 287 33.96 43.15 3.77
C LEU A 287 33.99 43.31 5.29
N ASN A 288 33.54 44.48 5.79
CA ASN A 288 33.37 44.74 7.22
C ASN A 288 32.41 43.71 7.83
N GLY A 289 32.72 43.18 9.02
CA GLY A 289 31.89 42.21 9.73
C GLY A 289 30.43 42.65 9.94
N MET A 290 30.18 43.94 10.14
CA MET A 290 28.81 44.48 10.25
C MET A 290 27.99 44.37 8.95
N ILE A 291 28.65 44.21 7.81
CA ILE A 291 28.04 44.05 6.48
C ILE A 291 28.10 42.60 6.03
N GLY A 292 29.25 41.94 6.20
CA GLY A 292 29.48 40.57 5.78
C GLY A 292 28.62 39.55 6.54
N ALA A 293 28.39 39.74 7.84
CA ALA A 293 27.60 38.79 8.63
C ALA A 293 26.11 38.77 8.22
N PRO A 294 25.42 39.92 8.07
CA PRO A 294 24.05 39.94 7.52
C PRO A 294 23.95 39.34 6.12
N ILE A 295 24.89 39.65 5.22
CA ILE A 295 24.89 39.08 3.85
C ILE A 295 25.05 37.57 3.88
N ALA A 296 26.02 37.05 4.66
CA ALA A 296 26.21 35.60 4.80
C ALA A 296 24.96 34.91 5.37
N GLY A 297 24.33 35.52 6.38
CA GLY A 297 23.08 35.03 6.95
C GLY A 297 21.95 34.99 5.93
N LEU A 298 21.72 36.08 5.19
CA LEU A 298 20.66 36.15 4.17
C LEU A 298 20.89 35.16 3.02
N LEU A 299 22.13 35.03 2.54
CA LEU A 299 22.46 34.05 1.49
C LEU A 299 22.20 32.63 1.96
N ALA A 300 22.66 32.25 3.15
CA ALA A 300 22.45 30.91 3.66
C ALA A 300 20.97 30.63 4.02
N LEU A 301 20.21 31.65 4.44
CA LEU A 301 18.76 31.54 4.68
C LEU A 301 17.98 31.19 3.42
N SER A 302 18.52 31.45 2.21
CA SER A 302 17.87 31.05 0.97
C SER A 302 17.60 29.53 0.90
N ALA A 303 18.47 28.69 1.49
CA ALA A 303 18.29 27.24 1.50
C ALA A 303 17.09 26.76 2.34
N PRO A 304 16.98 27.06 3.65
CA PRO A 304 15.79 26.68 4.40
C PRO A 304 14.52 27.38 3.90
N LEU A 305 14.61 28.60 3.36
CA LEU A 305 13.45 29.29 2.77
C LEU A 305 12.95 28.55 1.53
N ILE A 306 13.82 28.24 0.55
CA ILE A 306 13.37 27.55 -0.67
C ILE A 306 12.85 26.14 -0.36
N MET A 307 13.50 25.40 0.55
CA MET A 307 12.99 24.11 1.01
C MET A 307 11.63 24.26 1.69
N GLY A 308 11.45 25.26 2.55
CA GLY A 308 10.16 25.51 3.20
C GLY A 308 9.03 25.83 2.22
N PHE A 309 9.26 26.74 1.27
CA PHE A 309 8.23 27.14 0.30
C PHE A 309 7.91 26.04 -0.72
N GLN A 310 8.92 25.34 -1.23
CA GLN A 310 8.72 24.29 -2.25
C GLN A 310 8.09 23.01 -1.70
N ASN A 311 8.12 22.78 -0.38
CA ASN A 311 7.54 21.57 0.23
C ASN A 311 6.26 21.88 1.03
N PHE A 312 5.77 23.11 1.01
CA PHE A 312 4.66 23.47 1.90
C PHE A 312 3.35 22.83 1.45
N ASP A 313 3.08 22.80 0.16
CA ASP A 313 1.83 22.33 -0.45
C ASP A 313 1.73 20.80 -0.53
N ASP A 314 2.85 20.07 -0.69
CA ASP A 314 2.88 18.61 -0.64
C ASP A 314 3.01 18.01 0.77
N HIS A 315 3.52 18.76 1.76
CA HIS A 315 3.61 18.31 3.16
C HIS A 315 2.47 18.79 4.05
N SER A 316 1.78 19.89 3.70
CA SER A 316 0.64 20.36 4.48
C SER A 316 -0.47 19.31 4.46
N ARG A 317 -0.85 18.85 5.66
CA ARG A 317 -1.98 17.92 5.87
C ARG A 317 -3.20 18.61 6.48
N SER A 318 -3.21 19.94 6.51
CA SER A 318 -4.25 20.74 7.19
C SER A 318 -5.68 20.47 6.70
N THR A 319 -5.82 20.06 5.44
CA THR A 319 -7.10 19.71 4.80
C THR A 319 -7.21 18.23 4.44
N HIS A 320 -6.22 17.40 4.79
CA HIS A 320 -6.18 15.98 4.40
C HIS A 320 -6.82 15.09 5.47
N TYR A 321 -8.09 14.75 5.26
CA TYR A 321 -8.86 13.86 6.15
C TYR A 321 -9.18 12.51 5.50
N ALA A 322 -8.64 12.23 4.31
CA ALA A 322 -9.01 11.09 3.48
C ALA A 322 -8.88 9.72 4.15
N SER A 323 -7.81 9.42 4.90
CA SER A 323 -7.70 8.13 5.60
C SER A 323 -8.83 7.94 6.62
N ARG A 324 -9.14 9.00 7.36
CA ARG A 324 -10.18 9.00 8.41
C ARG A 324 -11.57 8.95 7.82
N ASP A 325 -11.83 9.72 6.77
CA ASP A 325 -13.12 9.75 6.08
C ASP A 325 -13.37 8.45 5.29
N TYR A 326 -12.35 7.88 4.66
CA TYR A 326 -12.41 6.56 4.04
C TYR A 326 -12.78 5.47 5.05
N ALA A 327 -12.14 5.48 6.23
CA ALA A 327 -12.47 4.57 7.32
C ALA A 327 -13.93 4.73 7.77
N SER A 328 -14.38 5.98 7.91
CA SER A 328 -15.77 6.30 8.21
C SER A 328 -16.73 5.78 7.13
N ASN A 329 -16.42 5.94 5.84
CA ASN A 329 -17.27 5.44 4.75
C ASN A 329 -17.40 3.92 4.80
N PHE A 330 -16.30 3.20 5.04
CA PHE A 330 -16.31 1.75 5.24
C PHE A 330 -17.18 1.31 6.41
N LEU A 331 -16.97 1.91 7.58
CA LEU A 331 -17.72 1.56 8.78
C LEU A 331 -19.20 1.89 8.64
N ASN A 332 -19.56 2.96 7.91
CA ASN A 332 -20.95 3.34 7.66
C ASN A 332 -21.61 2.57 6.51
N SER A 333 -20.84 1.81 5.71
CA SER A 333 -21.39 0.93 4.68
C SER A 333 -22.06 -0.31 5.29
N VAL A 334 -21.69 -0.71 6.51
CA VAL A 334 -22.17 -1.96 7.14
C VAL A 334 -23.25 -1.73 8.20
N ASP A 335 -24.11 -2.72 8.37
CA ASP A 335 -25.17 -2.71 9.37
C ASP A 335 -24.65 -2.63 10.82
N LYS A 336 -25.53 -2.24 11.75
CA LYS A 336 -25.23 -2.20 13.19
C LYS A 336 -24.77 -3.59 13.66
N ASN A 337 -23.76 -3.61 14.53
CA ASN A 337 -23.16 -4.82 15.07
C ASN A 337 -22.64 -5.75 13.97
N ALA A 338 -22.19 -5.27 12.82
CA ALA A 338 -21.62 -6.15 11.78
C ALA A 338 -20.24 -6.72 12.16
N ILE A 339 -19.87 -7.84 11.54
CA ILE A 339 -18.48 -8.29 11.35
C ILE A 339 -18.07 -7.88 9.94
N ILE A 340 -16.95 -7.19 9.80
CA ILE A 340 -16.35 -6.90 8.50
C ILE A 340 -14.95 -7.50 8.43
N PHE A 341 -14.71 -8.31 7.41
CA PHE A 341 -13.38 -8.77 7.03
C PHE A 341 -12.68 -7.72 6.18
N THR A 342 -11.44 -7.39 6.54
CA THR A 342 -10.57 -6.44 5.84
C THR A 342 -9.27 -7.12 5.42
N TYR A 343 -8.49 -6.50 4.54
CA TYR A 343 -7.26 -7.06 4.00
C TYR A 343 -6.11 -6.04 3.97
N GLY A 344 -5.12 -6.28 4.84
CA GLY A 344 -3.87 -5.51 4.89
C GLY A 344 -3.94 -4.26 5.78
N ASP A 345 -2.88 -3.46 5.73
CA ASP A 345 -2.70 -2.34 6.68
C ASP A 345 -3.50 -1.10 6.26
N ASN A 346 -3.60 -0.84 4.95
CA ASN A 346 -4.17 0.40 4.40
C ASN A 346 -5.70 0.52 4.53
N ASP A 347 -6.41 -0.59 4.73
CA ASP A 347 -7.83 -0.57 5.06
C ASP A 347 -8.06 -0.68 6.58
N THR A 348 -7.33 -1.56 7.25
CA THR A 348 -7.62 -1.93 8.64
C THR A 348 -7.17 -0.89 9.64
N TYR A 349 -5.96 -0.33 9.49
CA TYR A 349 -5.43 0.61 10.48
C TYR A 349 -6.23 1.91 10.54
N PRO A 350 -6.67 2.51 9.42
CA PRO A 350 -7.60 3.64 9.45
C PRO A 350 -8.92 3.32 10.15
N LEU A 351 -9.48 2.13 9.93
CA LEU A 351 -10.71 1.67 10.59
C LEU A 351 -10.52 1.59 12.11
N TRP A 352 -9.42 1.01 12.58
CA TRP A 352 -9.13 0.98 14.00
C TRP A 352 -8.87 2.36 14.59
N TYR A 353 -8.17 3.26 13.89
CA TYR A 353 -8.06 4.65 14.33
C TYR A 353 -9.44 5.30 14.50
N ALA A 354 -10.32 5.15 13.51
CA ALA A 354 -11.67 5.70 13.56
C ALA A 354 -12.48 5.15 14.75
N GLN A 355 -12.29 3.89 15.14
CA GLN A 355 -12.96 3.30 16.29
C GLN A 355 -12.34 3.73 17.62
N GLU A 356 -11.03 3.58 17.79
CA GLU A 356 -10.34 3.75 19.07
C GLU A 356 -10.09 5.21 19.44
N VAL A 357 -9.95 6.09 18.45
CA VAL A 357 -9.64 7.52 18.67
C VAL A 357 -10.87 8.39 18.43
N GLU A 358 -11.60 8.17 17.35
CA GLU A 358 -12.74 9.02 16.95
C GLU A 358 -14.10 8.49 17.44
N GLY A 359 -14.17 7.27 17.97
CA GLY A 359 -15.41 6.67 18.47
C GLY A 359 -16.44 6.35 17.39
N ILE A 360 -16.02 6.20 16.13
CA ILE A 360 -16.92 5.95 14.99
C ILE A 360 -17.23 4.46 14.91
N ARG A 361 -18.53 4.10 14.99
CA ARG A 361 -19.02 2.73 14.75
C ARG A 361 -18.25 1.66 15.55
N THR A 362 -18.08 1.92 16.85
CA THR A 362 -17.41 1.02 17.80
C THR A 362 -18.20 -0.28 18.06
N ASP A 363 -19.40 -0.39 17.50
CA ASP A 363 -20.24 -1.60 17.44
C ASP A 363 -19.77 -2.61 16.37
N VAL A 364 -19.07 -2.16 15.34
CA VAL A 364 -18.59 -3.02 14.23
C VAL A 364 -17.34 -3.78 14.66
N ARG A 365 -17.27 -5.07 14.34
CA ARG A 365 -16.04 -5.87 14.51
C ARG A 365 -15.23 -5.87 13.23
N VAL A 366 -14.02 -5.31 13.28
CA VAL A 366 -13.06 -5.37 12.17
C VAL A 366 -12.15 -6.57 12.35
N VAL A 367 -12.10 -7.45 11.34
CA VAL A 367 -11.27 -8.67 11.33
C VAL A 367 -10.31 -8.62 10.14
N ASN A 368 -9.02 -8.46 10.41
CA ASN A 368 -8.00 -8.40 9.38
C ASN A 368 -7.60 -9.82 8.93
N LEU A 369 -7.79 -10.09 7.64
CA LEU A 369 -7.51 -11.40 7.03
C LEU A 369 -6.03 -11.77 7.02
N SER A 370 -5.11 -10.78 6.99
CA SER A 370 -3.67 -11.03 7.05
C SER A 370 -3.20 -11.39 8.46
N LEU A 371 -3.95 -11.00 9.50
CA LEU A 371 -3.65 -11.32 10.90
C LEU A 371 -4.43 -12.52 11.42
N ILE A 372 -5.58 -12.88 10.83
CA ILE A 372 -6.38 -14.05 11.25
C ILE A 372 -5.73 -15.40 10.88
N ALA A 373 -4.49 -15.37 10.39
CA ALA A 373 -3.62 -16.53 10.22
C ALA A 373 -2.84 -16.92 11.49
N VAL A 374 -2.78 -16.05 12.51
CA VAL A 374 -2.02 -16.29 13.74
C VAL A 374 -2.93 -16.44 14.96
N ASP A 375 -2.57 -17.37 15.83
CA ASP A 375 -3.38 -17.84 16.96
C ASP A 375 -3.75 -16.73 17.95
N TRP A 376 -2.81 -15.85 18.29
CA TRP A 376 -3.04 -14.74 19.21
C TRP A 376 -4.14 -13.80 18.69
N TYR A 377 -4.18 -13.53 17.38
CA TYR A 377 -5.19 -12.64 16.81
C TYR A 377 -6.56 -13.31 16.71
N ILE A 378 -6.59 -14.61 16.36
CA ILE A 378 -7.81 -15.42 16.43
C ILE A 378 -8.37 -15.39 17.86
N ASN A 379 -7.52 -15.54 18.87
CA ASN A 379 -7.95 -15.49 20.27
C ASN A 379 -8.48 -14.10 20.66
N GLN A 380 -7.89 -13.02 20.16
CA GLN A 380 -8.39 -11.66 20.39
C GLN A 380 -9.82 -11.44 19.87
N MET A 381 -10.29 -12.23 18.90
CA MET A 381 -11.68 -12.14 18.42
C MET A 381 -12.69 -12.66 19.45
N ARG A 382 -12.27 -13.48 20.41
CA ARG A 382 -13.12 -14.13 21.43
C ARG A 382 -13.49 -13.23 22.59
N ARG A 383 -12.99 -11.99 22.64
CA ARG A 383 -13.35 -11.01 23.68
C ARG A 383 -14.20 -9.88 23.11
N LYS A 384 -15.00 -9.27 23.99
CA LYS A 384 -15.65 -7.99 23.71
C LYS A 384 -14.59 -6.91 23.46
N VAL A 385 -14.79 -6.10 22.43
CA VAL A 385 -13.95 -4.93 22.09
C VAL A 385 -14.90 -3.77 21.88
N ASN A 386 -14.72 -2.69 22.64
CA ASN A 386 -15.65 -1.56 22.65
C ASN A 386 -17.12 -2.00 22.84
N GLU A 387 -18.03 -1.60 21.95
CA GLU A 387 -19.43 -2.03 21.96
C GLU A 387 -19.64 -3.37 21.23
N SER A 388 -18.67 -3.79 20.43
CA SER A 388 -18.71 -5.02 19.64
C SER A 388 -18.58 -6.28 20.53
N PRO A 389 -19.60 -7.15 20.58
CA PRO A 389 -19.54 -8.39 21.36
C PRO A 389 -18.44 -9.31 20.84
N ALA A 390 -18.06 -10.29 21.67
CA ALA A 390 -17.15 -11.36 21.29
C ALA A 390 -17.65 -12.09 20.04
N ILE A 391 -16.73 -12.46 19.14
CA ILE A 391 -17.06 -13.32 18.01
C ILE A 391 -17.23 -14.75 18.52
N LYS A 392 -18.33 -15.40 18.11
CA LYS A 392 -18.56 -16.81 18.40
C LYS A 392 -17.62 -17.65 17.52
N MET A 393 -16.99 -18.64 18.12
CA MET A 393 -16.07 -19.57 17.45
C MET A 393 -16.38 -20.97 17.97
N THR A 394 -16.45 -21.95 17.08
CA THR A 394 -16.74 -23.35 17.38
C THR A 394 -15.48 -24.08 17.84
N ILE A 395 -14.33 -23.84 17.20
CA ILE A 395 -13.07 -24.45 17.63
C ILE A 395 -12.60 -23.71 18.89
N PRO A 396 -12.17 -24.40 19.96
CA PRO A 396 -11.67 -23.75 21.17
C PRO A 396 -10.26 -23.14 20.96
N GLU A 397 -9.80 -22.31 21.90
CA GLU A 397 -8.52 -21.58 21.79
C GLU A 397 -7.32 -22.52 21.59
N ASP A 398 -7.27 -23.62 22.36
CA ASP A 398 -6.24 -24.65 22.28
C ASP A 398 -6.23 -25.41 20.95
N GLY A 399 -7.33 -25.35 20.18
CA GLY A 399 -7.44 -25.90 18.84
C GLY A 399 -6.71 -25.09 17.76
N TYR A 400 -6.45 -23.80 17.99
CA TYR A 400 -5.72 -22.92 17.07
C TYR A 400 -4.28 -22.60 17.50
N ARG A 401 -3.91 -22.93 18.74
CA ARG A 401 -2.63 -22.54 19.36
C ARG A 401 -1.41 -22.98 18.56
N GLY A 402 -0.43 -22.08 18.43
CA GLY A 402 0.84 -22.34 17.78
C GLY A 402 0.67 -22.77 16.33
N PHE A 403 1.19 -23.94 15.97
CA PHE A 403 1.13 -24.50 14.60
C PHE A 403 -0.09 -25.36 14.31
N LYS A 404 -0.93 -25.62 15.31
CA LYS A 404 -2.07 -26.52 15.14
C LYS A 404 -2.96 -25.99 14.04
N ARG A 405 -3.26 -26.83 13.04
CA ARG A 405 -4.12 -26.47 11.90
C ARG A 405 -3.61 -25.25 11.12
N ASP A 406 -2.30 -25.00 11.11
CA ASP A 406 -1.67 -24.09 10.14
C ASP A 406 -2.00 -24.50 8.71
N GLN A 407 -2.08 -25.82 8.50
CA GLN A 407 -2.55 -26.45 7.30
C GLN A 407 -3.53 -27.58 7.64
N VAL A 408 -4.67 -27.63 6.95
CA VAL A 408 -5.67 -28.70 7.04
C VAL A 408 -5.83 -29.31 5.65
N PRO A 409 -5.31 -30.52 5.39
CA PRO A 409 -5.41 -31.14 4.07
C PRO A 409 -6.86 -31.45 3.70
N VAL A 410 -7.17 -31.37 2.42
CA VAL A 410 -8.41 -31.92 1.88
C VAL A 410 -8.18 -33.39 1.58
N TYR A 411 -8.93 -34.26 2.26
CA TYR A 411 -8.73 -35.70 2.19
C TYR A 411 -10.06 -36.44 2.35
N SER A 412 -10.40 -37.32 1.41
CA SER A 412 -11.66 -38.06 1.43
C SER A 412 -11.40 -39.58 1.54
N PRO A 413 -11.35 -40.15 2.76
CA PRO A 413 -10.99 -41.56 2.99
C PRO A 413 -11.98 -42.61 2.45
N GLY A 414 -12.98 -42.22 1.64
CA GLY A 414 -13.98 -43.11 1.03
C GLY A 414 -14.21 -42.89 -0.47
N GLY A 415 -13.37 -42.10 -1.14
CA GLY A 415 -13.36 -41.93 -2.61
C GLY A 415 -14.51 -41.10 -3.21
N SER A 416 -15.61 -40.85 -2.50
CA SER A 416 -16.69 -39.96 -2.96
C SER A 416 -17.00 -38.89 -1.92
N PRO A 417 -16.58 -37.62 -2.13
CA PRO A 417 -16.84 -36.54 -1.19
C PRO A 417 -18.34 -36.21 -1.20
N ARG A 418 -19.05 -36.59 -0.13
CA ARG A 418 -20.42 -36.10 0.11
C ARG A 418 -20.35 -34.64 0.52
N GLU A 419 -21.38 -33.87 0.17
CA GLU A 419 -21.52 -32.50 0.68
C GLU A 419 -21.61 -32.52 2.22
N MET A 420 -21.07 -31.50 2.88
CA MET A 420 -21.07 -31.40 4.35
C MET A 420 -21.58 -30.04 4.80
N ASN A 421 -22.36 -30.00 5.88
CA ASN A 421 -22.76 -28.73 6.47
C ASN A 421 -21.51 -28.01 7.02
N LEU A 422 -21.38 -26.70 6.77
CA LEU A 422 -20.20 -25.91 7.14
C LEU A 422 -19.92 -25.96 8.64
N LYS A 423 -20.96 -25.90 9.49
CA LYS A 423 -20.80 -25.95 10.94
C LYS A 423 -20.31 -27.30 11.42
N GLU A 424 -20.79 -28.38 10.79
CA GLU A 424 -20.30 -29.74 11.06
C GLU A 424 -18.85 -29.90 10.59
N ALA A 425 -18.49 -29.35 9.43
CA ALA A 425 -17.13 -29.40 8.90
C ALA A 425 -16.14 -28.68 9.81
N VAL A 426 -16.47 -27.46 10.27
CA VAL A 426 -15.63 -26.72 11.23
C VAL A 426 -15.48 -27.48 12.55
N LYS A 427 -16.59 -28.04 13.07
CA LYS A 427 -16.55 -28.86 14.29
C LYS A 427 -15.66 -30.10 14.10
N PHE A 428 -15.81 -30.81 12.98
CA PHE A 428 -14.98 -31.97 12.64
C PHE A 428 -13.49 -31.60 12.59
N ILE A 429 -13.15 -30.51 11.91
CA ILE A 429 -11.76 -30.03 11.83
C ILE A 429 -11.23 -29.69 13.23
N GLY A 430 -12.06 -29.10 14.10
CA GLY A 430 -11.73 -28.77 15.49
C GLY A 430 -11.44 -29.98 16.39
N GLU A 431 -11.91 -31.16 16.04
CA GLU A 431 -11.60 -32.42 16.69
C GLU A 431 -10.31 -33.05 16.11
N ASN A 432 -9.68 -33.97 16.83
CA ASN A 432 -8.45 -34.62 16.40
C ASN A 432 -8.76 -35.84 15.53
N HIS A 433 -8.45 -35.74 14.23
CA HIS A 433 -8.58 -36.79 13.23
C HIS A 433 -7.28 -36.91 12.45
N PRO A 434 -6.20 -37.43 13.05
CA PRO A 434 -4.86 -37.27 12.51
C PRO A 434 -4.70 -37.99 11.17
N VAL A 435 -4.07 -37.30 10.21
CA VAL A 435 -3.74 -37.84 8.88
C VAL A 435 -2.24 -37.78 8.67
N SER A 436 -1.63 -38.94 8.43
CA SER A 436 -0.22 -39.04 8.08
C SER A 436 0.04 -38.49 6.69
N ALA A 437 1.00 -37.59 6.57
CA ALA A 437 1.42 -36.95 5.31
C ALA A 437 2.66 -37.61 4.69
N GLY A 438 3.15 -38.70 5.28
CA GLY A 438 4.45 -39.28 4.94
C GLY A 438 5.64 -38.50 5.55
N GLY A 439 6.83 -39.09 5.53
CA GLY A 439 8.05 -38.45 6.05
C GLY A 439 8.03 -38.12 7.55
N GLY A 440 7.16 -38.78 8.34
CA GLY A 440 6.98 -38.51 9.77
C GLY A 440 6.09 -37.30 10.09
N MET A 441 5.53 -36.63 9.09
CA MET A 441 4.58 -35.53 9.29
C MET A 441 3.15 -36.06 9.47
N SER A 442 2.41 -35.47 10.39
CA SER A 442 0.99 -35.72 10.62
C SER A 442 0.26 -34.39 10.78
N PHE A 443 -0.92 -34.28 10.19
CA PHE A 443 -1.84 -33.17 10.44
C PHE A 443 -2.77 -33.52 11.60
N GLU A 444 -3.26 -32.54 12.36
CA GLU A 444 -4.17 -32.78 13.49
C GLU A 444 -5.56 -33.23 13.04
N SER A 445 -6.00 -32.77 11.87
CA SER A 445 -7.31 -33.05 11.29
C SER A 445 -7.27 -32.83 9.77
N TYR A 446 -8.40 -33.05 9.10
CA TYR A 446 -8.54 -32.90 7.66
C TYR A 446 -9.93 -32.40 7.27
N LEU A 447 -10.08 -31.90 6.04
CA LEU A 447 -11.37 -31.55 5.45
C LEU A 447 -11.85 -32.69 4.53
N PRO A 448 -12.99 -33.35 4.82
CA PRO A 448 -13.48 -34.49 4.03
C PRO A 448 -13.92 -34.15 2.60
N THR A 449 -14.32 -32.90 2.35
CA THR A 449 -14.96 -32.45 1.10
C THR A 449 -14.77 -30.94 0.91
N THR A 450 -14.60 -30.48 -0.34
CA THR A 450 -14.62 -29.05 -0.68
C THR A 450 -16.02 -28.52 -0.98
N ASN A 451 -17.03 -29.40 -1.02
CA ASN A 451 -18.42 -29.04 -1.25
C ASN A 451 -19.14 -28.88 0.09
N LEU A 452 -19.21 -27.64 0.56
CA LEU A 452 -19.85 -27.29 1.82
C LEU A 452 -21.18 -26.59 1.58
N TYR A 453 -22.05 -26.59 2.59
CA TYR A 453 -23.29 -25.81 2.55
C TYR A 453 -23.69 -25.27 3.92
N MET A 454 -24.54 -24.25 3.92
CA MET A 454 -25.20 -23.72 5.12
C MET A 454 -26.71 -23.73 4.92
N ASP A 455 -27.43 -24.25 5.92
CA ASP A 455 -28.89 -24.17 5.94
C ASP A 455 -29.34 -22.77 6.37
N VAL A 456 -30.41 -22.29 5.73
CA VAL A 456 -30.95 -20.94 5.96
C VAL A 456 -32.33 -21.05 6.58
N ASP A 457 -32.48 -20.49 7.79
CA ASP A 457 -33.80 -20.25 8.38
C ASP A 457 -34.43 -19.02 7.72
N ILE A 458 -35.30 -19.28 6.74
CA ILE A 458 -35.99 -18.26 5.95
C ILE A 458 -36.80 -17.31 6.84
N ASN A 459 -37.46 -17.82 7.89
CA ASN A 459 -38.30 -16.99 8.76
C ASN A 459 -37.43 -16.04 9.59
N LYS A 460 -36.31 -16.55 10.12
CA LYS A 460 -35.34 -15.75 10.86
C LYS A 460 -34.73 -14.66 9.97
N VAL A 461 -34.25 -15.01 8.78
CA VAL A 461 -33.65 -14.04 7.85
C VAL A 461 -34.63 -12.94 7.47
N LYS A 462 -35.90 -13.29 7.19
CA LYS A 462 -36.95 -12.29 6.91
C LYS A 462 -37.21 -11.39 8.13
N SER A 463 -37.27 -11.95 9.34
CA SER A 463 -37.49 -11.17 10.56
C SER A 463 -36.36 -10.18 10.87
N LEU A 464 -35.15 -10.47 10.40
CA LEU A 464 -33.97 -9.62 10.58
C LEU A 464 -33.85 -8.52 9.52
N GLY A 465 -34.71 -8.50 8.50
CA GLY A 465 -34.65 -7.51 7.40
C GLY A 465 -33.38 -7.60 6.54
N ILE A 466 -32.73 -8.77 6.51
CA ILE A 466 -31.47 -9.00 5.77
C ILE A 466 -31.69 -8.99 4.24
N VAL A 467 -32.92 -9.23 3.81
CA VAL A 467 -33.33 -9.39 2.41
C VAL A 467 -34.52 -8.47 2.11
N GLY A 468 -34.54 -7.93 0.89
CA GLY A 468 -35.63 -7.09 0.40
C GLY A 468 -36.88 -7.90 0.06
N ALA A 469 -38.02 -7.22 -0.08
CA ALA A 469 -39.31 -7.86 -0.34
C ALA A 469 -39.35 -8.68 -1.64
N ASN A 470 -38.55 -8.30 -2.64
CA ASN A 470 -38.48 -8.95 -3.95
C ASN A 470 -37.36 -10.01 -4.05
N ASP A 471 -36.62 -10.26 -2.97
CA ASP A 471 -35.51 -11.20 -2.99
C ASP A 471 -35.99 -12.65 -3.03
N SER A 472 -35.40 -13.43 -3.93
CA SER A 472 -35.58 -14.89 -4.00
C SER A 472 -34.64 -15.58 -3.02
N ILE A 473 -35.10 -15.75 -1.78
CA ILE A 473 -34.33 -16.36 -0.69
C ILE A 473 -34.13 -17.85 -0.93
N VAL A 474 -32.90 -18.33 -0.83
CA VAL A 474 -32.57 -19.76 -0.87
C VAL A 474 -32.65 -20.38 0.53
N SER A 475 -33.13 -21.63 0.62
CA SER A 475 -33.10 -22.41 1.87
C SER A 475 -31.71 -22.96 2.21
N ARG A 476 -30.77 -22.92 1.25
CA ARG A 476 -29.40 -23.42 1.38
C ARG A 476 -28.43 -22.54 0.60
N ILE A 477 -27.34 -22.12 1.26
CA ILE A 477 -26.18 -21.49 0.62
C ILE A 477 -25.15 -22.58 0.34
N ASN A 478 -24.76 -22.72 -0.92
CA ASN A 478 -23.69 -23.64 -1.31
C ASN A 478 -22.34 -22.91 -1.29
N MET A 479 -21.34 -23.51 -0.67
CA MET A 479 -19.99 -22.97 -0.48
C MET A 479 -18.99 -23.97 -1.05
N VAL A 480 -18.52 -23.72 -2.27
CA VAL A 480 -17.60 -24.62 -2.98
C VAL A 480 -16.19 -24.03 -2.94
N LEU A 481 -15.27 -24.73 -2.27
CA LEU A 481 -13.89 -24.27 -2.08
C LEU A 481 -12.98 -24.51 -3.29
N GLY A 482 -13.53 -25.08 -4.38
CA GLY A 482 -12.82 -25.41 -5.61
C GLY A 482 -11.83 -26.57 -5.42
N GLU A 483 -10.71 -26.52 -6.15
CA GLU A 483 -9.66 -27.54 -6.15
C GLU A 483 -8.60 -27.31 -5.05
N LYS A 484 -8.97 -26.63 -3.95
CA LYS A 484 -8.05 -26.45 -2.82
C LYS A 484 -7.59 -27.82 -2.30
N SER A 485 -6.28 -28.02 -2.26
CA SER A 485 -5.66 -29.23 -1.68
C SER A 485 -5.52 -29.17 -0.15
N SER A 486 -5.56 -27.97 0.42
CA SER A 486 -5.57 -27.73 1.86
C SER A 486 -6.19 -26.37 2.19
N LEU A 487 -6.68 -26.23 3.42
CA LEU A 487 -7.00 -24.95 4.04
C LEU A 487 -5.81 -24.47 4.85
N LEU A 488 -5.57 -23.16 4.83
CA LEU A 488 -4.69 -22.52 5.79
C LEU A 488 -5.49 -22.11 7.04
N LYS A 489 -4.78 -21.80 8.14
CA LYS A 489 -5.43 -21.41 9.41
C LYS A 489 -6.40 -20.23 9.27
N ASP A 490 -6.06 -19.25 8.44
CA ASP A 490 -6.92 -18.10 8.17
C ASP A 490 -8.20 -18.49 7.43
N ASP A 491 -8.11 -19.37 6.42
CA ASP A 491 -9.29 -19.92 5.72
C ASP A 491 -10.21 -20.64 6.73
N LEU A 492 -9.64 -21.46 7.61
CA LEU A 492 -10.38 -22.16 8.68
C LEU A 492 -11.02 -21.18 9.67
N ALA A 493 -10.31 -20.13 10.09
CA ALA A 493 -10.84 -19.13 11.01
C ALA A 493 -11.99 -18.35 10.38
N VAL A 494 -11.90 -17.96 9.10
CA VAL A 494 -13.00 -17.32 8.37
C VAL A 494 -14.20 -18.26 8.29
N MET A 495 -13.99 -19.54 7.96
CA MET A 495 -15.05 -20.56 7.94
C MET A 495 -15.73 -20.69 9.30
N ASP A 496 -14.97 -20.75 10.40
CA ASP A 496 -15.53 -20.83 11.76
C ASP A 496 -16.36 -19.60 12.11
N ILE A 497 -15.85 -18.40 11.84
CA ILE A 497 -16.58 -17.14 12.08
C ILE A 497 -17.89 -17.13 11.29
N VAL A 498 -17.86 -17.50 10.01
CA VAL A 498 -19.08 -17.55 9.18
C VAL A 498 -20.05 -18.59 9.74
N ALA A 499 -19.60 -19.82 10.00
CA ALA A 499 -20.43 -20.91 10.52
C ALA A 499 -21.09 -20.60 11.87
N SER A 500 -20.37 -19.85 12.71
CA SER A 500 -20.77 -19.58 14.10
C SER A 500 -21.59 -18.30 14.26
N ASN A 501 -21.60 -17.39 13.27
CA ASN A 501 -22.20 -16.06 13.41
C ASN A 501 -23.18 -15.68 12.28
N ALA A 502 -23.17 -16.37 11.13
CA ALA A 502 -24.07 -16.04 10.02
C ALA A 502 -25.54 -16.03 10.48
N PHE A 503 -26.26 -14.98 10.09
CA PHE A 503 -27.68 -14.74 10.43
C PHE A 503 -27.98 -14.55 11.93
N ASP A 504 -26.98 -14.49 12.81
CA ASP A 504 -27.08 -13.84 14.13
C ASP A 504 -26.54 -12.41 14.07
N ARG A 505 -25.55 -12.22 13.21
CA ARG A 505 -24.78 -10.99 13.04
C ARG A 505 -24.53 -10.77 11.54
N PRO A 506 -24.69 -9.54 11.01
CA PRO A 506 -24.33 -9.25 9.64
C PRO A 506 -22.84 -9.51 9.39
N ILE A 507 -22.49 -10.19 8.30
CA ILE A 507 -21.11 -10.51 7.92
C ILE A 507 -20.82 -9.87 6.57
N TYR A 508 -19.70 -9.16 6.50
CA TYR A 508 -19.25 -8.42 5.34
C TYR A 508 -17.80 -8.71 4.99
N TRP A 509 -17.46 -8.54 3.72
CA TRP A 509 -16.09 -8.39 3.24
C TRP A 509 -15.90 -6.98 2.70
N ALA A 510 -14.79 -6.34 3.06
CA ALA A 510 -14.38 -5.11 2.41
C ALA A 510 -14.12 -5.36 0.92
N VAL A 511 -14.44 -4.37 0.08
CA VAL A 511 -14.16 -4.44 -1.36
C VAL A 511 -12.67 -4.51 -1.71
N THR A 512 -11.79 -4.29 -0.73
CA THR A 512 -10.33 -4.41 -0.82
C THR A 512 -9.81 -5.83 -0.57
N CYS A 513 -10.65 -6.76 -0.12
CA CYS A 513 -10.25 -8.13 0.12
C CYS A 513 -9.86 -8.87 -1.18
N GLN A 514 -9.08 -9.94 -1.04
CA GLN A 514 -8.79 -10.83 -2.17
C GLN A 514 -9.99 -11.76 -2.45
N SER A 515 -10.32 -11.97 -3.73
CA SER A 515 -11.47 -12.82 -4.12
C SER A 515 -11.38 -14.26 -3.60
N ASN A 516 -10.16 -14.81 -3.49
CA ASN A 516 -9.95 -16.17 -2.95
C ASN A 516 -10.35 -16.31 -1.47
N LYS A 517 -10.43 -15.20 -0.71
CA LYS A 517 -10.86 -15.17 0.68
C LYS A 517 -12.39 -15.11 0.87
N LEU A 518 -13.15 -15.11 -0.23
CA LEU A 518 -14.61 -15.30 -0.20
C LEU A 518 -15.00 -16.78 -0.02
N LEU A 519 -14.06 -17.70 -0.23
CA LEU A 519 -14.22 -19.14 0.03
C LEU A 519 -15.48 -19.75 -0.61
N GLY A 520 -15.80 -19.37 -1.85
CA GLY A 520 -16.94 -19.92 -2.59
C GLY A 520 -18.28 -19.23 -2.34
N LEU A 521 -18.31 -18.16 -1.53
CA LEU A 521 -19.54 -17.43 -1.18
C LEU A 521 -19.87 -16.28 -2.16
N GLN A 522 -19.08 -16.05 -3.21
CA GLN A 522 -19.19 -14.88 -4.09
C GLN A 522 -20.58 -14.66 -4.70
N ASP A 523 -21.33 -15.72 -4.98
CA ASP A 523 -22.69 -15.63 -5.58
C ASP A 523 -23.78 -15.27 -4.55
N TYR A 524 -23.43 -15.26 -3.27
CA TYR A 524 -24.31 -14.96 -2.13
C TYR A 524 -23.90 -13.64 -1.47
N LEU A 525 -23.22 -12.77 -2.21
CA LEU A 525 -22.84 -11.44 -1.75
C LEU A 525 -23.74 -10.35 -2.33
N ARG A 526 -23.86 -9.26 -1.59
CA ARG A 526 -24.52 -8.03 -2.04
C ARG A 526 -23.64 -6.84 -1.72
N LEU A 527 -23.30 -6.06 -2.75
CA LEU A 527 -22.55 -4.83 -2.58
C LEU A 527 -23.44 -3.74 -1.98
N GLU A 528 -23.01 -3.20 -0.85
CA GLU A 528 -23.62 -2.13 -0.07
C GLU A 528 -22.52 -1.11 0.26
N GLY A 529 -22.49 0.01 -0.45
CA GLY A 529 -21.41 1.01 -0.28
C GLY A 529 -20.04 0.39 -0.59
N LEU A 530 -19.12 0.41 0.38
CA LEU A 530 -17.78 -0.17 0.25
C LEU A 530 -17.65 -1.60 0.81
N ALA A 531 -18.77 -2.31 1.03
CA ALA A 531 -18.74 -3.64 1.64
C ALA A 531 -19.65 -4.64 0.89
N LEU A 532 -19.25 -5.91 0.91
CA LEU A 532 -19.97 -7.05 0.34
C LEU A 532 -20.60 -7.85 1.46
N ARG A 533 -21.92 -7.75 1.61
CA ARG A 533 -22.71 -8.45 2.64
C ARG A 533 -23.00 -9.89 2.24
N LEU A 534 -22.87 -10.84 3.17
CA LEU A 534 -23.44 -12.18 3.00
C LEU A 534 -24.97 -12.13 3.09
N VAL A 535 -25.65 -12.55 2.01
CA VAL A 535 -27.11 -12.66 1.92
C VAL A 535 -27.52 -14.02 1.34
N PRO A 536 -28.62 -14.63 1.79
CA PRO A 536 -29.09 -15.91 1.25
C PRO A 536 -29.89 -15.71 -0.05
N VAL A 537 -29.33 -14.95 -0.98
CA VAL A 537 -29.89 -14.67 -2.29
C VAL A 537 -28.82 -14.98 -3.31
N LYS A 538 -29.06 -15.98 -4.17
CA LYS A 538 -28.10 -16.35 -5.20
C LYS A 538 -28.19 -15.38 -6.36
N SER A 539 -27.05 -14.82 -6.76
CA SER A 539 -26.93 -13.89 -7.87
C SER A 539 -25.62 -14.10 -8.60
N THR A 540 -25.63 -13.93 -9.92
CA THR A 540 -24.41 -13.97 -10.73
C THR A 540 -23.74 -12.61 -10.70
N GLY A 541 -22.48 -12.57 -10.29
CA GLY A 541 -21.66 -11.37 -10.29
C GLY A 541 -21.19 -10.92 -11.67
N ASP A 542 -20.45 -9.82 -11.70
CA ASP A 542 -19.77 -9.29 -12.90
C ASP A 542 -18.26 -9.37 -12.73
N ASN A 543 -17.65 -10.41 -13.31
CA ASN A 543 -16.22 -10.69 -13.17
C ASN A 543 -15.31 -9.57 -13.70
N SER A 544 -15.82 -8.65 -14.53
CA SER A 544 -15.04 -7.49 -15.00
C SER A 544 -14.61 -6.56 -13.87
N PHE A 545 -15.30 -6.59 -12.72
CA PHE A 545 -14.99 -5.79 -11.54
C PHE A 545 -14.24 -6.57 -10.44
N GLY A 546 -13.75 -7.77 -10.71
CA GLY A 546 -13.04 -8.59 -9.72
C GLY A 546 -13.91 -8.87 -8.48
N ILE A 547 -13.34 -8.72 -7.27
CA ILE A 547 -14.10 -8.92 -6.02
C ILE A 547 -15.29 -7.97 -5.92
N ILE A 548 -15.13 -6.71 -6.35
CA ILE A 548 -16.20 -5.71 -6.36
C ILE A 548 -17.35 -6.19 -7.21
N GLY A 549 -17.14 -7.08 -8.19
CA GLY A 549 -18.17 -7.70 -9.02
C GLY A 549 -18.99 -8.81 -8.37
N SER A 550 -18.66 -9.24 -7.16
CA SER A 550 -19.30 -10.42 -6.54
C SER A 550 -20.78 -10.18 -6.27
N GLY A 551 -21.60 -11.19 -6.58
CA GLY A 551 -23.03 -11.25 -6.34
C GLY A 551 -23.82 -10.07 -6.89
N SER A 552 -24.76 -9.52 -6.12
CA SER A 552 -25.67 -8.45 -6.53
C SER A 552 -25.22 -7.08 -6.02
N VAL A 553 -25.88 -6.01 -6.47
CA VAL A 553 -25.69 -4.63 -5.96
C VAL A 553 -26.99 -4.14 -5.33
N ASP A 554 -26.93 -3.60 -4.11
CA ASP A 554 -28.01 -2.79 -3.53
C ASP A 554 -27.87 -1.36 -4.03
N LEU A 555 -28.55 -1.05 -5.14
CA LEU A 555 -28.43 0.24 -5.82
C LEU A 555 -28.94 1.39 -4.96
N GLN A 556 -30.10 1.27 -4.32
CA GLN A 556 -30.66 2.33 -3.49
C GLN A 556 -29.76 2.65 -2.30
N ARG A 557 -29.29 1.63 -1.58
CA ARG A 557 -28.37 1.85 -0.44
C ARG A 557 -27.06 2.46 -0.90
N THR A 558 -26.46 1.90 -1.95
CA THR A 558 -25.17 2.40 -2.47
C THR A 558 -25.32 3.84 -3.00
N HIS A 559 -26.43 4.16 -3.66
CA HIS A 559 -26.74 5.54 -4.08
C HIS A 559 -26.82 6.50 -2.89
N ASP A 560 -27.60 6.17 -1.87
CA ASP A 560 -27.72 7.00 -0.65
C ASP A 560 -26.37 7.16 0.08
N ASP A 561 -25.60 6.08 0.21
CA ASP A 561 -24.30 6.10 0.86
C ASP A 561 -23.34 7.08 0.16
N PHE A 562 -23.21 7.00 -1.17
CA PHE A 562 -22.32 7.86 -1.95
C PHE A 562 -22.78 9.32 -2.02
N LEU A 563 -24.09 9.57 -2.16
CA LEU A 563 -24.61 10.92 -2.30
C LEU A 563 -24.69 11.67 -0.96
N ASN A 564 -25.13 10.98 0.10
CA ASN A 564 -25.56 11.64 1.33
C ASN A 564 -24.68 11.35 2.55
N LYS A 565 -23.95 10.22 2.59
CA LYS A 565 -23.19 9.81 3.79
C LYS A 565 -21.68 9.91 3.62
N PHE A 566 -21.17 9.60 2.43
CA PHE A 566 -19.73 9.49 2.21
C PHE A 566 -19.03 10.84 2.18
N LYS A 567 -17.85 10.84 2.78
CA LYS A 567 -16.94 11.98 2.85
C LYS A 567 -15.69 11.71 2.02
N TRP A 568 -15.07 12.78 1.52
CA TRP A 568 -14.04 12.71 0.48
C TRP A 568 -12.69 13.24 0.94
N GLY A 569 -12.50 13.44 2.24
CA GLY A 569 -11.17 13.66 2.80
C GLY A 569 -10.51 14.99 2.44
N GLY A 570 -11.27 15.94 1.89
CA GLY A 570 -10.77 17.20 1.37
C GLY A 570 -10.45 17.18 -0.14
N PHE A 571 -10.48 16.01 -0.79
CA PHE A 571 -10.09 15.85 -2.19
C PHE A 571 -11.10 16.40 -3.19
N ASP A 572 -12.35 16.59 -2.77
CA ASP A 572 -13.45 17.10 -3.58
C ASP A 572 -13.56 18.64 -3.56
N ASN A 573 -12.97 19.29 -2.56
CA ASN A 573 -13.17 20.72 -2.28
C ASN A 573 -11.89 21.54 -2.07
N HIS A 574 -10.73 20.91 -1.94
CA HIS A 574 -9.44 21.59 -1.85
C HIS A 574 -8.49 21.03 -2.90
N ARG A 575 -7.68 21.91 -3.51
CA ARG A 575 -6.51 21.46 -4.25
C ARG A 575 -5.51 20.85 -3.27
N THR A 576 -5.13 19.60 -3.50
CA THR A 576 -4.33 18.81 -2.55
C THR A 576 -3.38 17.86 -3.27
N PHE A 577 -2.20 17.62 -2.69
CA PHE A 577 -1.35 16.53 -3.15
C PHE A 577 -1.96 15.18 -2.73
N VAL A 578 -2.46 14.42 -3.70
CA VAL A 578 -2.99 13.08 -3.44
C VAL A 578 -1.85 12.07 -3.53
N ASP A 579 -1.27 11.75 -2.37
CA ASP A 579 -0.21 10.76 -2.29
C ASP A 579 -0.66 9.38 -2.80
N ARG A 580 0.25 8.65 -3.46
CA ARG A 580 -0.03 7.34 -4.06
C ARG A 580 -0.53 6.31 -3.04
N SER A 581 -0.20 6.47 -1.76
CA SER A 581 -0.71 5.61 -0.68
C SER A 581 -2.24 5.63 -0.55
N TYR A 582 -2.92 6.67 -1.05
CA TYR A 582 -4.38 6.73 -1.11
C TYR A 582 -4.99 5.95 -2.28
N LEU A 583 -4.19 5.50 -3.26
CA LEU A 583 -4.70 4.85 -4.47
C LEU A 583 -5.65 3.68 -4.19
N PRO A 584 -5.36 2.73 -3.29
CA PRO A 584 -6.29 1.64 -3.01
C PRO A 584 -7.67 2.14 -2.56
N SER A 585 -7.69 3.17 -1.71
CA SER A 585 -8.92 3.79 -1.22
C SER A 585 -9.68 4.54 -2.31
N VAL A 586 -8.97 5.32 -3.14
CA VAL A 586 -9.55 6.06 -4.27
C VAL A 586 -10.10 5.10 -5.32
N GLN A 587 -9.32 4.09 -5.71
CA GLN A 587 -9.72 3.10 -6.72
C GLN A 587 -10.94 2.30 -6.27
N SER A 588 -11.03 1.92 -5.00
CA SER A 588 -12.19 1.20 -4.46
C SER A 588 -13.49 1.98 -4.65
N HIS A 589 -13.51 3.28 -4.31
CA HIS A 589 -14.69 4.12 -4.54
C HIS A 589 -15.02 4.27 -6.04
N LYS A 590 -14.01 4.52 -6.88
CA LYS A 590 -14.19 4.67 -8.33
C LYS A 590 -14.79 3.40 -8.96
N LEU A 591 -14.30 2.23 -8.58
CA LEU A 591 -14.78 0.95 -9.10
C LEU A 591 -16.17 0.57 -8.57
N VAL A 592 -16.47 0.87 -7.31
CA VAL A 592 -17.83 0.69 -6.77
C VAL A 592 -18.84 1.60 -7.48
N LEU A 593 -18.47 2.86 -7.75
CA LEU A 593 -19.28 3.78 -8.56
C LEU A 593 -19.47 3.22 -9.97
N ALA A 594 -18.40 2.80 -10.64
CA ALA A 594 -18.46 2.23 -11.98
C ALA A 594 -19.35 0.98 -12.05
N ARG A 595 -19.22 0.05 -11.09
CA ARG A 595 -20.10 -1.13 -11.00
C ARG A 595 -21.55 -0.73 -10.79
N SER A 596 -21.82 0.20 -9.88
CA SER A 596 -23.18 0.65 -9.55
C SER A 596 -23.84 1.38 -10.72
N VAL A 597 -23.08 2.21 -11.45
CA VAL A 597 -23.53 2.85 -12.69
C VAL A 597 -23.87 1.80 -13.75
N SER A 598 -22.99 0.81 -13.96
CA SER A 598 -23.24 -0.28 -14.91
C SER A 598 -24.51 -1.06 -14.57
N ASP A 599 -24.72 -1.40 -13.29
CA ASP A 599 -25.90 -2.11 -12.84
C ASP A 599 -27.18 -1.27 -12.96
N ALA A 600 -27.11 0.03 -12.66
CA ALA A 600 -28.22 0.97 -12.84
C ALA A 600 -28.61 1.10 -14.32
N ILE A 601 -27.64 1.20 -15.24
CA ILE A 601 -27.88 1.24 -16.69
C ILE A 601 -28.55 -0.07 -17.15
N LYS A 602 -28.02 -1.24 -16.74
CA LYS A 602 -28.58 -2.56 -17.08
C LYS A 602 -30.04 -2.71 -16.61
N LYS A 603 -30.38 -2.13 -15.47
CA LYS A 603 -31.75 -2.11 -14.91
C LYS A 603 -32.65 -1.01 -15.48
N GLY A 604 -32.12 -0.12 -16.31
CA GLY A 604 -32.85 1.04 -16.85
C GLY A 604 -33.05 2.19 -15.86
N GLU A 605 -32.37 2.17 -14.71
CA GLU A 605 -32.42 3.19 -13.66
C GLU A 605 -31.51 4.39 -14.00
N LYS A 606 -31.75 5.02 -15.15
CA LYS A 606 -30.88 6.07 -15.72
C LYS A 606 -30.64 7.25 -14.78
N LYS A 607 -31.64 7.64 -13.99
CA LYS A 607 -31.48 8.72 -13.00
C LYS A 607 -30.42 8.39 -11.95
N ILE A 608 -30.44 7.18 -11.40
CA ILE A 608 -29.46 6.73 -10.41
C ILE A 608 -28.07 6.66 -11.06
N ALA A 609 -27.96 6.16 -12.29
CA ALA A 609 -26.71 6.16 -13.03
C ALA A 609 -26.12 7.57 -13.17
N VAL A 610 -26.94 8.55 -13.60
CA VAL A 610 -26.52 9.95 -13.75
C VAL A 610 -26.12 10.58 -12.43
N ASP A 611 -26.88 10.37 -11.35
CA ASP A 611 -26.57 10.91 -10.02
C ASP A 611 -25.21 10.39 -9.50
N LEU A 612 -24.93 9.09 -9.69
CA LEU A 612 -23.65 8.49 -9.32
C LEU A 612 -22.49 9.00 -10.18
N LEU A 613 -22.73 9.24 -11.48
CA LEU A 613 -21.73 9.82 -12.38
C LEU A 613 -21.41 11.27 -12.02
N ASP A 614 -22.43 12.07 -11.69
CA ASP A 614 -22.24 13.44 -11.19
C ASP A 614 -21.38 13.41 -9.92
N LYS A 615 -21.70 12.47 -9.01
CA LYS A 615 -20.94 12.31 -7.78
C LYS A 615 -19.50 11.86 -8.05
N TYR A 616 -19.25 10.98 -9.02
CA TYR A 616 -17.90 10.56 -9.42
C TYR A 616 -17.04 11.77 -9.80
N PHE A 617 -17.50 12.63 -10.71
CA PHE A 617 -16.71 13.76 -11.18
C PHE A 617 -16.61 14.89 -10.14
N ALA A 618 -17.60 15.04 -9.26
CA ALA A 618 -17.51 15.97 -8.12
C ALA A 618 -16.51 15.50 -7.06
N ALA A 619 -16.49 14.20 -6.75
CA ALA A 619 -15.59 13.62 -5.76
C ALA A 619 -14.15 13.48 -6.23
N PHE A 620 -13.96 13.31 -7.55
CA PHE A 620 -12.65 13.13 -8.18
C PHE A 620 -12.39 14.22 -9.24
N PRO A 621 -12.27 15.49 -8.83
CA PRO A 621 -12.09 16.59 -9.78
C PRO A 621 -10.74 16.49 -10.50
N ASN A 622 -10.70 16.91 -11.77
CA ASN A 622 -9.50 16.89 -12.62
C ASN A 622 -8.26 17.55 -11.98
N GLU A 623 -8.46 18.57 -11.14
CA GLU A 623 -7.35 19.27 -10.47
C GLU A 623 -6.54 18.37 -9.54
N ASN A 624 -7.20 17.42 -8.84
CA ASN A 624 -6.55 16.47 -7.93
C ASN A 624 -6.38 15.09 -8.56
N PHE A 625 -7.25 14.74 -9.50
CA PHE A 625 -7.25 13.46 -10.22
C PHE A 625 -7.30 13.73 -11.71
N PRO A 626 -6.16 14.08 -12.34
CA PRO A 626 -6.11 14.38 -13.76
C PRO A 626 -6.80 13.31 -14.59
N TYR A 627 -7.67 13.74 -15.51
CA TYR A 627 -8.46 12.83 -16.31
C TYR A 627 -7.58 12.10 -17.32
N ASP A 628 -7.73 10.79 -17.32
CA ASP A 628 -7.00 9.86 -18.17
C ASP A 628 -7.98 8.96 -18.94
N PHE A 629 -7.47 7.86 -19.48
CA PHE A 629 -8.30 6.85 -20.14
C PHE A 629 -9.36 6.22 -19.20
N ASN A 630 -9.17 6.22 -17.88
CA ASN A 630 -10.18 5.71 -16.96
C ASN A 630 -11.38 6.65 -16.83
N ALA A 631 -11.16 7.97 -16.89
CA ALA A 631 -12.25 8.95 -16.92
C ALA A 631 -13.15 8.77 -18.16
N LEU A 632 -12.58 8.36 -19.30
CA LEU A 632 -13.34 8.11 -20.53
C LEU A 632 -14.47 7.09 -20.33
N PHE A 633 -14.23 6.00 -19.60
CA PHE A 633 -15.26 4.97 -19.34
C PHE A 633 -16.46 5.55 -18.58
N MET A 634 -16.21 6.43 -17.61
CA MET A 634 -17.27 7.10 -16.85
C MET A 634 -17.99 8.12 -17.73
N ILE A 635 -17.27 8.84 -18.60
CA ILE A 635 -17.88 9.75 -19.59
C ILE A 635 -18.80 8.98 -20.55
N MET A 636 -18.37 7.82 -21.05
CA MET A 636 -19.19 6.97 -21.93
C MET A 636 -20.49 6.53 -21.24
N SER A 637 -20.44 6.27 -19.94
CA SER A 637 -21.62 5.85 -19.17
C SER A 637 -22.71 6.93 -19.10
N TYR A 638 -22.36 8.23 -19.20
CA TYR A 638 -23.37 9.28 -19.36
C TYR A 638 -24.15 9.14 -20.67
N LEU A 639 -23.48 8.77 -21.77
CA LEU A 639 -24.15 8.57 -23.05
C LEU A 639 -25.11 7.38 -23.00
N GLU A 640 -24.70 6.29 -22.35
CA GLU A 640 -25.56 5.11 -22.12
C GLU A 640 -26.77 5.42 -21.22
N ALA A 641 -26.65 6.43 -20.36
CA ALA A 641 -27.72 6.95 -19.51
C ALA A 641 -28.52 8.11 -20.16
N ASP A 642 -28.33 8.40 -21.45
CA ASP A 642 -28.94 9.50 -22.22
C ASP A 642 -28.67 10.92 -21.67
N ALA A 643 -27.52 11.15 -21.03
CA ALA A 643 -27.14 12.42 -20.39
C ALA A 643 -25.92 13.09 -21.07
N TYR A 644 -25.99 13.28 -22.38
CA TYR A 644 -24.88 13.85 -23.17
C TYR A 644 -24.49 15.28 -22.76
N ASP A 645 -25.47 16.07 -22.34
CA ASP A 645 -25.28 17.44 -21.83
C ASP A 645 -24.31 17.48 -20.64
N LYS A 646 -24.33 16.43 -19.80
CA LYS A 646 -23.40 16.27 -18.68
C LYS A 646 -22.07 15.63 -19.08
N ALA A 647 -22.07 14.79 -20.12
CA ALA A 647 -20.84 14.19 -20.67
C ALA A 647 -19.93 15.25 -21.30
N LYS A 648 -20.49 16.18 -22.09
CA LYS A 648 -19.74 17.12 -22.92
C LYS A 648 -18.74 18.00 -22.13
N PRO A 649 -19.07 18.59 -20.97
CA PRO A 649 -18.08 19.32 -20.17
C PRO A 649 -16.90 18.46 -19.72
N GLN A 650 -17.15 17.20 -19.35
CA GLN A 650 -16.08 16.28 -18.93
C GLN A 650 -15.22 15.85 -20.13
N MET A 651 -15.83 15.68 -21.31
CA MET A 651 -15.11 15.44 -22.56
C MET A 651 -14.16 16.59 -22.91
N GLN A 652 -14.58 17.85 -22.71
CA GLN A 652 -13.73 19.01 -22.98
C GLN A 652 -12.49 19.05 -22.08
N ILE A 653 -12.66 18.69 -20.80
CA ILE A 653 -11.54 18.56 -19.85
C ILE A 653 -10.58 17.45 -20.30
N LEU A 654 -11.10 16.24 -20.55
CA LEU A 654 -10.28 15.11 -20.98
C LEU A 654 -9.60 15.37 -22.34
N ALA A 655 -10.26 16.08 -23.26
CA ALA A 655 -9.68 16.46 -24.55
C ALA A 655 -8.47 17.40 -24.39
N LYS A 656 -8.55 18.35 -23.45
CA LYS A 656 -7.45 19.25 -23.11
C LYS A 656 -6.27 18.49 -22.50
N GLU A 657 -6.52 17.64 -21.49
CA GLU A 657 -5.46 16.82 -20.86
C GLU A 657 -4.79 15.91 -21.90
N THR A 658 -5.59 15.28 -22.76
CA THR A 658 -5.10 14.43 -23.85
C THR A 658 -4.22 15.22 -24.82
N GLU A 659 -4.64 16.42 -25.24
CA GLU A 659 -3.83 17.27 -26.12
C GLU A 659 -2.52 17.70 -25.46
N ASP A 660 -2.57 18.17 -24.21
CA ASP A 660 -1.39 18.64 -23.47
C ASP A 660 -0.37 17.49 -23.31
N TYR A 661 -0.85 16.28 -23.01
CA TYR A 661 -0.01 15.09 -22.91
C TYR A 661 0.59 14.66 -24.27
N LEU A 662 -0.21 14.65 -25.34
CA LEU A 662 0.29 14.31 -26.68
C LEU A 662 1.33 15.31 -27.19
N ASN A 663 1.15 16.61 -26.92
CA ASN A 663 2.15 17.64 -27.24
C ASN A 663 3.47 17.39 -26.49
N PHE A 664 3.40 16.98 -25.22
CA PHE A 664 4.56 16.58 -24.44
C PHE A 664 5.27 15.38 -25.04
N CYS A 665 4.55 14.29 -25.33
CA CYS A 665 5.13 13.09 -25.93
C CYS A 665 5.82 13.37 -27.28
N GLN A 666 5.26 14.25 -28.12
CA GLN A 666 5.89 14.67 -29.38
C GLN A 666 7.18 15.49 -29.19
N SER A 667 7.41 16.03 -28.00
CA SER A 667 8.62 16.78 -27.66
C SER A 667 9.75 15.90 -27.12
N LEU A 668 9.49 14.62 -26.86
CA LEU A 668 10.44 13.65 -26.33
C LEU A 668 11.27 13.01 -27.44
N ASP A 669 12.49 12.63 -27.08
CA ASP A 669 13.30 11.72 -27.90
C ASP A 669 12.71 10.31 -27.86
N GLN A 670 12.93 9.51 -28.90
CA GLN A 670 12.34 8.16 -28.99
C GLN A 670 12.78 7.24 -27.83
N SER A 671 14.00 7.44 -27.32
CA SER A 671 14.53 6.71 -26.17
C SER A 671 13.75 7.03 -24.89
N ASP A 672 13.44 8.29 -24.64
CA ASP A 672 12.67 8.72 -23.46
C ASP A 672 11.22 8.26 -23.54
N LEU A 673 10.60 8.35 -24.72
CA LEU A 673 9.24 7.84 -24.93
C LEU A 673 9.16 6.34 -24.58
N LYS A 674 10.10 5.54 -25.10
CA LYS A 674 10.18 4.10 -24.83
C LYS A 674 10.58 3.76 -23.39
N ALA A 675 11.28 4.66 -22.70
CA ALA A 675 11.75 4.43 -21.33
C ALA A 675 10.63 4.48 -20.27
N GLY A 676 9.45 5.02 -20.60
CA GLY A 676 8.30 4.95 -19.68
C GLY A 676 7.02 5.68 -20.08
N PHE A 677 6.98 6.41 -21.21
CA PHE A 677 5.79 7.17 -21.62
C PHE A 677 4.98 6.53 -22.75
N GLU A 678 5.47 5.45 -23.36
CA GLU A 678 4.88 4.82 -24.55
C GLU A 678 3.46 4.30 -24.29
N GLN A 679 3.22 3.64 -23.16
CA GLN A 679 1.89 3.10 -22.84
C GLN A 679 0.85 4.23 -22.72
N ASP A 680 1.18 5.28 -21.98
CA ASP A 680 0.28 6.43 -21.76
C ASP A 680 0.07 7.24 -23.05
N TYR A 681 1.11 7.33 -23.89
CA TYR A 681 0.99 7.90 -25.24
C TYR A 681 -0.01 7.11 -26.08
N MET A 682 0.10 5.79 -26.10
CA MET A 682 -0.84 4.93 -26.84
C MET A 682 -2.27 5.02 -26.29
N MET A 683 -2.44 5.12 -24.97
CA MET A 683 -3.75 5.36 -24.35
C MET A 683 -4.31 6.74 -24.72
N SER A 684 -3.48 7.78 -24.74
CA SER A 684 -3.87 9.14 -25.14
C SER A 684 -4.26 9.21 -26.62
N MET A 685 -3.56 8.47 -27.48
CA MET A 685 -3.93 8.31 -28.90
C MET A 685 -5.28 7.61 -29.06
N ARG A 686 -5.62 6.65 -28.20
CA ARG A 686 -6.96 6.04 -28.19
C ARG A 686 -8.02 7.00 -27.65
N ASN A 687 -7.71 7.74 -26.58
CA ASN A 687 -8.61 8.73 -25.98
C ASN A 687 -9.07 9.76 -27.00
N LYS A 688 -8.16 10.34 -27.80
CA LYS A 688 -8.54 11.33 -28.82
C LYS A 688 -9.54 10.78 -29.83
N ASP A 689 -9.37 9.53 -30.27
CA ASP A 689 -10.22 8.91 -31.27
C ASP A 689 -11.59 8.55 -30.68
N GLU A 690 -11.63 8.07 -29.44
CA GLU A 690 -12.89 7.78 -28.75
C GLU A 690 -13.70 9.04 -28.43
N LEU A 691 -13.06 10.14 -28.03
CA LEU A 691 -13.76 11.40 -27.78
C LEU A 691 -14.51 11.89 -29.03
N VAL A 692 -13.89 11.76 -30.20
CA VAL A 692 -14.53 12.07 -31.49
C VAL A 692 -15.70 11.11 -31.73
N ARG A 693 -15.50 9.80 -31.56
CA ARG A 693 -16.57 8.79 -31.74
C ARG A 693 -17.77 9.03 -30.82
N ILE A 694 -17.54 9.43 -29.58
CA ILE A 694 -18.60 9.74 -28.61
C ILE A 694 -19.42 10.94 -29.10
N ALA A 695 -18.76 12.01 -29.54
CA ALA A 695 -19.45 13.20 -30.08
C ALA A 695 -20.27 12.87 -31.34
N GLU A 696 -19.74 12.04 -32.24
CA GLU A 696 -20.45 11.58 -33.43
C GLU A 696 -21.66 10.70 -33.09
N ARG A 697 -21.52 9.76 -32.13
CA ARG A 697 -22.64 8.93 -31.66
C ARG A 697 -23.73 9.76 -31.01
N ALA A 698 -23.35 10.82 -30.29
CA ALA A 698 -24.26 11.79 -29.71
C ALA A 698 -24.87 12.77 -30.75
N LYS A 699 -24.44 12.70 -32.01
CA LYS A 699 -24.86 13.59 -33.11
C LYS A 699 -24.54 15.07 -32.86
N ASP A 700 -23.46 15.35 -32.13
CA ASP A 700 -22.92 16.71 -31.96
C ASP A 700 -21.82 16.97 -32.99
N ASP A 701 -22.22 17.23 -34.23
CA ASP A 701 -21.30 17.41 -35.37
C ASP A 701 -20.34 18.59 -35.16
N ALA A 702 -20.80 19.64 -34.46
CA ALA A 702 -20.00 20.82 -34.16
C ALA A 702 -18.84 20.47 -33.22
N PHE A 703 -19.13 19.75 -32.13
CA PHE A 703 -18.10 19.33 -31.18
C PHE A 703 -17.20 18.22 -31.75
N ALA A 704 -17.75 17.28 -32.53
CA ALA A 704 -16.96 16.29 -33.24
C ALA A 704 -15.94 16.96 -34.19
N LYS A 705 -16.35 18.01 -34.90
CA LYS A 705 -15.45 18.81 -35.74
C LYS A 705 -14.38 19.54 -34.91
N GLU A 706 -14.77 20.19 -33.80
CA GLU A 706 -13.82 20.83 -32.88
C GLU A 706 -12.72 19.86 -32.41
N LEU A 707 -13.11 18.64 -32.00
CA LEU A 707 -12.18 17.61 -31.55
C LEU A 707 -11.27 17.12 -32.68
N LYS A 708 -11.81 16.91 -33.88
CA LYS A 708 -11.01 16.55 -35.07
C LYS A 708 -9.96 17.63 -35.38
N ASP A 709 -10.36 18.89 -35.36
CA ASP A 709 -9.47 20.03 -35.61
C ASP A 709 -8.39 20.14 -34.52
N ARG A 710 -8.78 20.00 -33.24
CA ARG A 710 -7.86 19.97 -32.08
C ARG A 710 -6.79 18.89 -32.23
N PHE A 711 -7.18 17.70 -32.67
CA PHE A 711 -6.30 16.55 -32.73
C PHE A 711 -5.64 16.31 -34.11
N ALA A 712 -5.88 17.17 -35.11
CA ALA A 712 -5.42 16.99 -36.49
C ALA A 712 -3.89 16.83 -36.61
N LYS A 713 -3.11 17.45 -35.72
CA LYS A 713 -1.64 17.35 -35.68
C LYS A 713 -1.10 16.02 -35.17
N PHE A 714 -1.93 15.21 -34.50
CA PHE A 714 -1.55 13.93 -33.89
C PHE A 714 -1.93 12.75 -34.80
N GLY A 715 -1.23 12.62 -35.93
CA GLY A 715 -1.28 11.45 -36.81
C GLY A 715 -0.24 10.38 -36.43
N SER A 716 -0.40 9.16 -36.93
CA SER A 716 0.46 8.00 -36.66
C SER A 716 1.93 8.12 -37.12
N THR A 717 2.32 9.24 -37.74
CA THR A 717 3.62 9.41 -38.44
C THR A 717 4.46 10.62 -37.98
N ASN A 718 4.01 11.42 -37.00
CA ASN A 718 4.64 12.71 -36.65
C ASN A 718 5.62 12.66 -35.46
N MET A 719 6.29 11.54 -35.20
CA MET A 719 7.35 11.52 -34.17
C MET A 719 8.68 12.00 -34.76
N LYS A 720 9.39 12.87 -34.05
CA LYS A 720 10.77 13.25 -34.40
C LYS A 720 11.64 11.99 -34.33
N ASN A 721 12.39 11.73 -35.41
CA ASN A 721 13.42 10.69 -35.44
C ASN A 721 14.63 11.09 -34.58
#